data_AF-A0A964C0U5-F1
#
_entry.id   AF-A0A964C0U5-F1
#
_cell.length_a   1.000
_cell.length_b   1.000
_cell.length_c   1.000
_cell.angle_alpha   90.00
_cell.angle_beta   90.00
_cell.angle_gamma   90.00
#
_symmetry.space_group_name_H-M   'P 1'
#
loop_
_entity.id
_entity.type
_entity.pdbx_description
1 polymer ?
#
loop_
_entity_poly.entity_id
_entity_poly.type
_entity_poly.pdbx_seq_one_letter_code
_entity_poly.pdbx_strand_id
1 'polypeptide(L)'
;MKNPKNLQIPAKLMSRKRIGKLALYVQIVLINIYFLQAKAEAQIVPANDGTGTKVTPTPSGTPTPQTRFDIEGGQLSNDKQNLFHSFTQFGLSPNQIANFISNPSIRNILGRINGGSPSIINGSIQLTGGNANLFLMNPSGIIFGNSASLNVPASFTATTATGIGFGSNSFNAIGTNTYTSLTGTPNSFAFGADRAGAIINTADLAVKSGQNLTLLGGTVVSTGNLSAPGGKITVASVTGTNLVRVSQSDSLLSLDIQPSSATSSPGTAPASLPELLTGIGQTNATGISVNASGQLVLTASNNRVVAAGDVAVKGASARSIEIQAANTLAASGNLTSTQGAIVLQASSDISTLALNSNSTTAAGGNISVTSRTGKVETGNINAGSSDKTSNAGDVSIAASSSIQTGFIDANSEEKKGGQVTLKASNDIEVTRINTQGRTAGGNINITAGRYFRATGTFTCLAQACSIAAAATGSANGGDITISHGGQASNTIFGVGPNYKSLNGTAGSIATGSDKKENVIASGSFPSSKTQIVQPTQINITTSSTSPTPTPAPTPAPTPAPTPAPTPAPTPAPTPAPTPAPTPAPTPAPTPAPTPAPTPAPTPAPTPAPTPAPTPAPTPAPAPAPAPAPAPAPAPAPTPNPPPAPRRTPAPAPTPAPVPAPAPAPTPAPAPAPAPTPAPVPAPAPAPTPAPAPAPAPAPAPAPAPAPAPGQTITEPSVPVSNLSPAPTITQNPAPNSNLSPAPTITQNPAPNSN
;
A
#
# COMPACT_ATOMS: atom_id res chain seq x y z
N MET A 1 -89.76 -14.76 -33.48
CA MET A 1 -89.66 -13.34 -33.90
C MET A 1 -88.22 -13.02 -34.29
N LYS A 2 -88.00 -12.05 -35.20
CA LYS A 2 -86.74 -11.33 -35.54
C LYS A 2 -85.40 -12.09 -35.53
N ASN A 3 -84.86 -12.30 -36.73
CA ASN A 3 -83.43 -12.49 -37.04
C ASN A 3 -82.66 -11.15 -36.83
N PRO A 4 -81.32 -11.12 -36.64
CA PRO A 4 -80.47 -10.91 -37.82
C PRO A 4 -79.03 -11.50 -37.80
N LYS A 5 -78.55 -11.81 -39.03
CA LYS A 5 -77.16 -11.69 -39.54
C LYS A 5 -76.05 -12.63 -39.00
N ASN A 6 -75.99 -13.78 -39.66
CA ASN A 6 -74.77 -14.39 -40.22
C ASN A 6 -73.57 -13.43 -40.42
N LEU A 7 -72.37 -13.85 -39.97
CA LEU A 7 -71.08 -13.34 -40.46
C LEU A 7 -70.02 -14.47 -40.54
N GLN A 8 -70.17 -15.37 -41.51
CA GLN A 8 -69.05 -16.21 -41.94
C GLN A 8 -67.93 -15.34 -42.55
N ILE A 9 -66.83 -15.17 -41.82
CA ILE A 9 -65.57 -14.69 -42.41
C ILE A 9 -64.82 -15.93 -42.93
N PRO A 10 -64.60 -16.09 -44.25
CA PRO A 10 -63.88 -17.24 -44.77
C PRO A 10 -62.41 -17.17 -44.33
N ALA A 11 -61.86 -18.29 -43.86
CA ALA A 11 -60.44 -18.43 -43.59
C ALA A 11 -59.65 -18.30 -44.89
N LYS A 12 -59.25 -17.06 -45.25
CA LYS A 12 -58.50 -16.74 -46.47
C LYS A 12 -57.06 -17.23 -46.31
N LEU A 13 -56.91 -18.54 -46.49
CA LEU A 13 -55.70 -19.33 -46.32
C LEU A 13 -54.52 -18.59 -46.96
N MET A 14 -53.64 -18.02 -46.13
CA MET A 14 -52.42 -17.40 -46.64
C MET A 14 -51.64 -18.48 -47.37
N SER A 15 -51.42 -18.29 -48.67
CA SER A 15 -50.61 -19.20 -49.48
C SER A 15 -49.31 -19.55 -48.75
N ARG A 16 -48.84 -20.80 -48.84
CA ARG A 16 -47.60 -21.24 -48.18
C ARG A 16 -46.39 -20.34 -48.53
N LYS A 17 -46.40 -19.66 -49.70
CA LYS A 17 -45.40 -18.64 -50.07
C LYS A 17 -45.49 -17.33 -49.25
N ARG A 18 -46.68 -16.92 -48.80
CA ARG A 18 -46.87 -15.77 -47.88
C ARG A 18 -46.58 -16.15 -46.44
N ILE A 19 -47.01 -17.33 -45.98
CA ILE A 19 -46.64 -17.83 -44.64
C ILE A 19 -45.12 -18.01 -44.56
N GLY A 20 -44.47 -18.59 -45.58
CA GLY A 20 -43.01 -18.70 -45.64
C GLY A 20 -42.30 -17.34 -45.65
N LYS A 21 -42.82 -16.33 -46.36
CA LYS A 21 -42.26 -14.96 -46.30
C LYS A 21 -42.48 -14.27 -44.96
N LEU A 22 -43.63 -14.47 -44.31
CA LEU A 22 -43.90 -13.91 -42.98
C LEU A 22 -43.07 -14.60 -41.90
N ALA A 23 -42.95 -15.92 -41.95
CA ALA A 23 -42.06 -16.70 -41.11
C ALA A 23 -40.60 -16.28 -41.32
N LEU A 24 -40.14 -16.11 -42.56
CA LEU A 24 -38.80 -15.60 -42.86
C LEU A 24 -38.59 -14.16 -42.34
N TYR A 25 -39.59 -13.28 -42.45
CA TYR A 25 -39.52 -11.93 -41.86
C TYR A 25 -39.47 -11.98 -40.33
N VAL A 26 -40.26 -12.83 -39.68
CA VAL A 26 -40.22 -13.04 -38.23
C VAL A 26 -38.90 -13.70 -37.82
N GLN A 27 -38.34 -14.62 -38.61
CA GLN A 27 -37.01 -15.20 -38.40
C GLN A 27 -35.93 -14.13 -38.51
N ILE A 28 -35.98 -13.27 -39.53
CA ILE A 28 -35.03 -12.16 -39.73
C ILE A 28 -35.17 -11.12 -38.62
N VAL A 29 -36.40 -10.79 -38.20
CA VAL A 29 -36.64 -9.86 -37.07
C VAL A 29 -36.19 -10.49 -35.75
N LEU A 30 -36.43 -11.78 -35.49
CA LEU A 30 -35.93 -12.47 -34.30
C LEU A 30 -34.41 -12.62 -34.32
N ILE A 31 -33.79 -12.86 -35.48
CA ILE A 31 -32.33 -12.86 -35.65
C ILE A 31 -31.77 -11.47 -35.41
N ASN A 32 -32.38 -10.41 -35.96
CA ASN A 32 -31.98 -9.03 -35.67
C ASN A 32 -32.20 -8.69 -34.19
N ILE A 33 -33.26 -9.16 -33.53
CA ILE A 33 -33.47 -9.00 -32.09
C ILE A 33 -32.44 -9.81 -31.27
N TYR A 34 -31.98 -10.96 -31.75
CA TYR A 34 -30.85 -11.70 -31.18
C TYR A 34 -29.52 -10.96 -31.34
N PHE A 35 -29.33 -10.22 -32.43
CA PHE A 35 -28.19 -9.31 -32.65
C PHE A 35 -28.37 -7.94 -31.98
N LEU A 36 -29.59 -7.56 -31.59
CA LEU A 36 -29.92 -6.36 -30.79
C LEU A 36 -30.01 -6.64 -29.29
N GLN A 37 -29.84 -7.89 -28.85
CA GLN A 37 -29.18 -8.10 -27.56
C GLN A 37 -27.78 -7.53 -27.71
N ALA A 38 -27.56 -6.37 -27.09
CA ALA A 38 -26.28 -5.70 -27.09
C ALA A 38 -25.27 -6.53 -26.30
N LYS A 39 -24.62 -7.49 -27.00
CA LYS A 39 -23.32 -7.99 -26.56
C LYS A 39 -22.44 -6.77 -26.31
N ALA A 40 -21.96 -6.61 -25.09
CA ALA A 40 -20.85 -5.71 -24.80
C ALA A 40 -19.55 -6.33 -25.33
N GLU A 41 -19.42 -6.46 -26.66
CA GLU A 41 -18.15 -6.82 -27.28
C GLU A 41 -17.13 -5.72 -27.01
N ALA A 42 -15.90 -6.10 -26.68
CA ALA A 42 -14.92 -5.15 -26.19
C ALA A 42 -14.44 -4.20 -27.30
N GLN A 43 -14.75 -2.91 -27.12
CA GLN A 43 -14.41 -1.86 -28.06
C GLN A 43 -13.92 -0.60 -27.32
N ILE A 44 -12.99 0.13 -27.94
CA ILE A 44 -12.63 1.48 -27.56
C ILE A 44 -13.25 2.43 -28.58
N VAL A 45 -14.13 3.31 -28.12
CA VAL A 45 -14.90 4.24 -28.96
C VAL A 45 -14.61 5.68 -28.50
N PRO A 46 -13.91 6.50 -29.31
CA PRO A 46 -13.70 7.92 -29.01
C PRO A 46 -15.01 8.67 -28.77
N ALA A 47 -14.96 9.70 -27.94
CA ALA A 47 -16.07 10.64 -27.78
C ALA A 47 -16.01 11.73 -28.86
N ASN A 48 -17.16 11.99 -29.50
CA ASN A 48 -17.33 13.12 -30.42
C ASN A 48 -17.69 14.40 -29.64
N ASP A 49 -16.77 14.86 -28.79
CA ASP A 49 -16.99 15.92 -27.80
C ASP A 49 -15.97 17.08 -27.88
N GLY A 50 -15.27 17.20 -29.01
CA GLY A 50 -14.21 18.19 -29.24
C GLY A 50 -12.83 17.79 -28.69
N THR A 51 -12.72 16.69 -27.94
CA THR A 51 -11.43 16.22 -27.42
C THR A 51 -10.51 15.66 -28.51
N GLY A 52 -11.01 15.41 -29.73
CA GLY A 52 -10.16 15.04 -30.88
C GLY A 52 -9.38 13.74 -30.68
N THR A 53 -9.86 12.84 -29.81
CA THR A 53 -9.25 11.53 -29.57
C THR A 53 -9.44 10.64 -30.79
N LYS A 54 -8.37 9.93 -31.18
CA LYS A 54 -8.35 8.97 -32.28
C LYS A 54 -7.98 7.59 -31.74
N VAL A 55 -8.54 6.55 -32.34
CA VAL A 55 -8.28 5.15 -32.00
C VAL A 55 -8.07 4.40 -33.32
N THR A 56 -6.86 3.90 -33.52
CA THR A 56 -6.45 3.23 -34.76
C THR A 56 -6.18 1.73 -34.47
N PRO A 57 -6.96 0.79 -35.03
CA PRO A 57 -6.72 -0.64 -34.84
C PRO A 57 -5.54 -1.11 -35.73
N THR A 58 -4.45 -1.51 -35.08
CA THR A 58 -3.22 -2.00 -35.69
C THR A 58 -3.02 -3.49 -35.35
N PRO A 59 -2.93 -4.39 -36.35
CA PRO A 59 -2.54 -5.77 -36.12
C PRO A 59 -1.13 -5.86 -35.53
N SER A 60 -0.94 -6.67 -34.49
CA SER A 60 0.34 -6.83 -33.80
C SER A 60 0.56 -8.28 -33.37
N GLY A 61 1.82 -8.71 -33.35
CA GLY A 61 2.19 -10.09 -32.99
C GLY A 61 1.94 -11.14 -34.07
N THR A 62 2.90 -12.06 -34.18
CA THR A 62 2.78 -13.35 -34.87
C THR A 62 3.42 -14.41 -33.95
N PRO A 63 2.95 -15.67 -33.94
CA PRO A 63 1.89 -16.25 -34.78
C PRO A 63 0.45 -15.97 -34.30
N THR A 64 0.25 -15.57 -33.04
CA THR A 64 -1.08 -15.19 -32.52
C THR A 64 -1.38 -13.72 -32.82
N PRO A 65 -2.38 -13.39 -33.66
CA PRO A 65 -2.71 -12.00 -33.97
C PRO A 65 -3.39 -11.32 -32.77
N GLN A 66 -2.79 -10.23 -32.33
CA GLN A 66 -3.22 -9.39 -31.21
C GLN A 66 -3.59 -8.00 -31.74
N THR A 67 -4.81 -7.54 -31.46
CA THR A 67 -5.26 -6.20 -31.90
C THR A 67 -4.73 -5.15 -30.93
N ARG A 68 -3.80 -4.31 -31.41
CA ARG A 68 -3.40 -3.09 -30.70
C ARG A 68 -4.31 -1.95 -31.17
N PHE A 69 -4.82 -1.16 -30.24
CA PHE A 69 -5.53 0.07 -30.51
C PHE A 69 -4.61 1.22 -30.15
N ASP A 70 -4.04 1.88 -31.15
CA ASP A 70 -3.20 3.06 -30.96
C ASP A 70 -4.09 4.28 -30.69
N ILE A 71 -3.89 4.91 -29.54
CA ILE A 71 -4.70 6.03 -29.04
C ILE A 71 -3.90 7.31 -29.24
N GLU A 72 -4.41 8.19 -30.08
CA GLU A 72 -3.74 9.39 -30.59
C GLU A 72 -4.66 10.63 -30.52
N GLY A 73 -4.15 11.78 -30.96
CA GLY A 73 -4.86 13.05 -30.89
C GLY A 73 -5.01 13.51 -29.43
N GLY A 74 -6.22 13.86 -29.03
CA GLY A 74 -6.47 14.43 -27.69
C GLY A 74 -6.32 15.95 -27.66
N GLN A 75 -6.50 16.53 -26.47
CA GLN A 75 -6.30 17.96 -26.19
C GLN A 75 -5.16 18.16 -25.19
N LEU A 76 -4.44 19.28 -25.29
CA LEU A 76 -3.35 19.63 -24.37
C LEU A 76 -3.74 20.75 -23.40
N SER A 77 -3.16 20.71 -22.20
CA SER A 77 -3.10 21.86 -21.29
C SER A 77 -2.21 22.98 -21.85
N ASN A 78 -2.37 24.21 -21.36
CA ASN A 78 -1.60 25.36 -21.85
C ASN A 78 -0.08 25.25 -21.58
N ASP A 79 0.31 24.54 -20.52
CA ASP A 79 1.70 24.17 -20.22
C ASP A 79 2.23 22.97 -21.04
N LYS A 80 1.35 22.32 -21.81
CA LYS A 80 1.61 21.12 -22.64
C LYS A 80 2.10 19.89 -21.85
N GLN A 81 1.90 19.85 -20.53
CA GLN A 81 2.29 18.72 -19.68
C GLN A 81 1.18 17.68 -19.49
N ASN A 82 -0.08 18.04 -19.73
CA ASN A 82 -1.22 17.14 -19.59
C ASN A 82 -1.89 16.90 -20.96
N LEU A 83 -2.09 15.63 -21.30
CA LEU A 83 -2.78 15.18 -22.51
C LEU A 83 -4.11 14.53 -22.13
N PHE A 84 -5.20 15.00 -22.70
CA PHE A 84 -6.55 14.57 -22.37
C PHE A 84 -7.18 13.78 -23.52
N HIS A 85 -7.72 12.61 -23.20
CA HIS A 85 -8.51 11.77 -24.10
C HIS A 85 -9.92 11.56 -23.56
N SER A 86 -10.87 11.33 -24.46
CA SER A 86 -12.27 11.14 -24.13
C SER A 86 -12.89 10.02 -24.96
N PHE A 87 -13.63 9.14 -24.30
CA PHE A 87 -14.23 7.93 -24.87
C PHE A 87 -15.70 7.83 -24.46
N THR A 88 -16.55 7.35 -25.36
CA THR A 88 -17.91 6.90 -24.98
C THR A 88 -17.85 5.50 -24.36
N GLN A 89 -17.00 4.62 -24.90
CA GLN A 89 -16.75 3.27 -24.39
C GLN A 89 -15.25 2.98 -24.37
N PHE A 90 -14.79 2.26 -23.36
CA PHE A 90 -13.41 1.77 -23.25
C PHE A 90 -13.43 0.38 -22.63
N GLY A 91 -13.21 -0.65 -23.46
CA GLY A 91 -13.04 -2.03 -23.03
C GLY A 91 -12.02 -2.77 -23.89
N LEU A 92 -11.50 -3.88 -23.35
CA LEU A 92 -10.53 -4.77 -24.01
C LEU A 92 -10.93 -6.24 -23.84
N SER A 93 -10.86 -7.02 -24.91
CA SER A 93 -10.90 -8.49 -24.89
C SER A 93 -9.52 -9.08 -24.62
N PRO A 94 -9.44 -10.39 -24.28
CA PRO A 94 -8.19 -11.13 -24.25
C PRO A 94 -7.34 -10.88 -25.50
N ASN A 95 -6.03 -10.75 -25.30
CA ASN A 95 -5.03 -10.45 -26.32
C ASN A 95 -5.19 -9.11 -27.05
N GLN A 96 -6.10 -8.20 -26.65
CA GLN A 96 -6.11 -6.83 -27.15
C GLN A 96 -5.19 -5.92 -26.31
N ILE A 97 -4.70 -4.82 -26.91
CA ILE A 97 -3.91 -3.79 -26.24
C ILE A 97 -4.55 -2.42 -26.48
N ALA A 98 -4.76 -1.62 -25.42
CA ALA A 98 -4.97 -0.16 -25.53
C ALA A 98 -3.61 0.54 -25.40
N ASN A 99 -3.07 1.11 -26.47
CA ASN A 99 -1.74 1.74 -26.49
C ASN A 99 -1.85 3.28 -26.56
N PHE A 100 -1.61 3.97 -25.46
CA PHE A 100 -1.56 5.42 -25.41
C PHE A 100 -0.25 5.95 -26.02
N ILE A 101 -0.36 6.71 -27.11
CA ILE A 101 0.79 7.33 -27.78
C ILE A 101 1.12 8.66 -27.08
N SER A 102 2.31 8.72 -26.48
CA SER A 102 2.85 9.89 -25.80
C SER A 102 4.05 10.47 -26.55
N ASN A 103 4.48 11.65 -26.14
CA ASN A 103 5.84 12.14 -26.36
C ASN A 103 6.54 12.37 -25.00
N PRO A 104 7.84 12.70 -24.95
CA PRO A 104 8.58 12.90 -23.70
C PRO A 104 8.25 14.17 -22.89
N SER A 105 7.56 15.17 -23.45
CA SER A 105 7.18 16.38 -22.69
C SER A 105 5.88 16.21 -21.91
N ILE A 106 5.06 15.21 -22.25
CA ILE A 106 3.84 14.89 -21.49
C ILE A 106 4.23 14.27 -20.15
N ARG A 107 3.67 14.81 -19.06
CA ARG A 107 3.82 14.32 -17.69
C ARG A 107 2.64 13.46 -17.26
N ASN A 108 1.43 13.76 -17.71
CA ASN A 108 0.23 13.00 -17.39
C ASN A 108 -0.67 12.81 -18.64
N ILE A 109 -1.18 11.60 -18.84
CA ILE A 109 -2.27 11.30 -19.77
C ILE A 109 -3.53 11.00 -18.96
N LEU A 110 -4.64 11.63 -19.33
CA LEU A 110 -5.92 11.48 -18.62
C LEU A 110 -7.02 11.07 -19.62
N GLY A 111 -7.49 9.82 -19.50
CA GLY A 111 -8.62 9.30 -20.26
C GLY A 111 -9.91 9.32 -19.45
N ARG A 112 -10.95 10.01 -19.92
CA ARG A 112 -12.31 9.92 -19.36
C ARG A 112 -13.21 9.01 -20.22
N ILE A 113 -14.09 8.25 -19.55
CA ILE A 113 -15.19 7.54 -20.18
C ILE A 113 -16.50 8.23 -19.79
N ASN A 114 -17.34 8.58 -20.77
CA ASN A 114 -18.55 9.38 -20.56
C ASN A 114 -19.85 8.77 -21.10
N GLY A 115 -19.81 7.63 -21.80
CA GLY A 115 -21.01 6.99 -22.38
C GLY A 115 -21.85 6.13 -21.43
N GLY A 116 -21.78 6.38 -20.11
CA GLY A 116 -22.60 5.71 -19.08
C GLY A 116 -22.30 4.22 -18.81
N SER A 117 -21.49 3.57 -19.66
CA SER A 117 -21.12 2.16 -19.51
C SER A 117 -19.83 1.95 -18.71
N PRO A 118 -19.74 0.92 -17.86
CA PRO A 118 -18.52 0.54 -17.14
C PRO A 118 -17.45 -0.01 -18.09
N SER A 119 -16.18 0.16 -17.72
CA SER A 119 -15.04 -0.29 -18.52
C SER A 119 -14.67 -1.75 -18.21
N ILE A 120 -14.93 -2.67 -19.14
CA ILE A 120 -14.52 -4.08 -19.02
C ILE A 120 -13.17 -4.27 -19.75
N ILE A 121 -12.10 -4.43 -18.98
CA ILE A 121 -10.71 -4.43 -19.45
C ILE A 121 -10.12 -5.81 -19.18
N ASN A 122 -10.10 -6.68 -20.18
CA ASN A 122 -9.56 -8.04 -20.10
C ASN A 122 -8.35 -8.24 -21.04
N GLY A 123 -7.57 -7.17 -21.24
CA GLY A 123 -6.37 -7.11 -22.07
C GLY A 123 -5.38 -6.06 -21.54
N SER A 124 -4.31 -5.77 -22.28
CA SER A 124 -3.24 -4.91 -21.76
C SER A 124 -3.51 -3.42 -21.97
N ILE A 125 -3.27 -2.60 -20.95
CA ILE A 125 -3.09 -1.15 -21.11
C ILE A 125 -1.59 -0.89 -21.28
N GLN A 126 -1.21 -0.18 -22.34
CA GLN A 126 0.16 0.17 -22.70
C GLN A 126 0.30 1.68 -22.90
N LEU A 127 1.49 2.22 -22.70
CA LEU A 127 1.85 3.59 -23.05
C LEU A 127 3.23 3.60 -23.69
N THR A 128 3.37 4.23 -24.86
CA THR A 128 4.62 4.32 -25.63
C THR A 128 5.00 5.78 -25.95
N GLY A 129 6.26 6.02 -26.33
CA GLY A 129 6.74 7.33 -26.78
C GLY A 129 7.04 8.38 -25.69
N GLY A 130 6.73 8.12 -24.42
CA GLY A 130 7.01 9.03 -23.30
C GLY A 130 7.11 8.32 -21.95
N ASN A 131 7.22 9.11 -20.87
CA ASN A 131 7.24 8.62 -19.49
C ASN A 131 6.15 9.31 -18.64
N ALA A 132 4.93 9.37 -19.19
CA ALA A 132 3.79 10.02 -18.56
C ALA A 132 3.04 9.08 -17.60
N ASN A 133 2.53 9.61 -16.50
CA ASN A 133 1.56 8.92 -15.65
C ASN A 133 0.25 8.73 -16.42
N LEU A 134 -0.48 7.64 -16.17
CA LEU A 134 -1.76 7.36 -16.83
C LEU A 134 -2.91 7.33 -15.83
N PHE A 135 -3.91 8.18 -16.04
CA PHE A 135 -5.15 8.27 -15.28
C PHE A 135 -6.32 7.79 -16.14
N LEU A 136 -7.08 6.80 -15.65
CA LEU A 136 -8.28 6.28 -16.29
C LEU A 136 -9.51 6.53 -15.39
N MET A 137 -10.47 7.30 -15.89
CA MET A 137 -11.66 7.74 -15.16
C MET A 137 -12.93 7.20 -15.80
N ASN A 138 -13.69 6.38 -15.07
CA ASN A 138 -15.05 5.97 -15.46
C ASN A 138 -16.00 5.95 -14.25
N PRO A 139 -16.90 6.94 -14.09
CA PRO A 139 -17.85 6.98 -12.98
C PRO A 139 -18.77 5.76 -12.88
N SER A 140 -19.02 5.08 -14.02
CA SER A 140 -19.88 3.90 -14.13
C SER A 140 -19.23 2.64 -13.55
N GLY A 141 -17.91 2.64 -13.35
CA GLY A 141 -17.13 1.52 -12.83
C GLY A 141 -16.06 0.99 -13.79
N ILE A 142 -15.12 0.21 -13.26
CA ILE A 142 -14.01 -0.39 -14.00
C ILE A 142 -13.86 -1.85 -13.54
N ILE A 143 -13.79 -2.80 -14.48
CA ILE A 143 -13.49 -4.21 -14.25
C ILE A 143 -12.20 -4.57 -14.98
N PHE A 144 -11.15 -4.91 -14.23
CA PHE A 144 -9.98 -5.59 -14.76
C PHE A 144 -10.24 -7.11 -14.71
N GLY A 145 -10.46 -7.72 -15.88
CA GLY A 145 -10.64 -9.16 -16.05
C GLY A 145 -9.31 -9.93 -15.89
N ASN A 146 -9.36 -11.26 -15.76
CA ASN A 146 -8.20 -12.09 -15.41
C ASN A 146 -7.00 -12.00 -16.39
N SER A 147 -7.21 -11.54 -17.62
CA SER A 147 -6.16 -11.31 -18.63
C SER A 147 -5.73 -9.84 -18.74
N ALA A 148 -6.14 -8.98 -17.82
CA ALA A 148 -5.70 -7.58 -17.77
C ALA A 148 -4.23 -7.46 -17.35
N SER A 149 -3.53 -6.50 -17.94
CA SER A 149 -2.13 -6.19 -17.59
C SER A 149 -1.80 -4.72 -17.82
N LEU A 150 -0.77 -4.22 -17.14
CA LEU A 150 -0.29 -2.85 -17.29
C LEU A 150 1.16 -2.86 -17.83
N ASN A 151 1.38 -2.22 -18.96
CA ASN A 151 2.69 -1.93 -19.53
C ASN A 151 2.86 -0.41 -19.70
N VAL A 152 2.75 0.29 -18.57
CA VAL A 152 2.99 1.74 -18.47
C VAL A 152 4.43 2.01 -17.99
N PRO A 153 5.06 3.13 -18.39
CA PRO A 153 6.41 3.47 -17.97
C PRO A 153 6.45 4.16 -16.59
N ALA A 154 5.43 4.97 -16.27
CA ALA A 154 5.29 5.69 -15.01
C ALA A 154 4.10 5.15 -14.18
N SER A 155 3.54 5.98 -13.29
CA SER A 155 2.47 5.58 -12.34
C SER A 155 1.10 5.43 -13.01
N PHE A 156 0.26 4.55 -12.46
CA PHE A 156 -1.09 4.26 -12.95
C PHE A 156 -2.16 4.59 -11.90
N THR A 157 -3.24 5.26 -12.32
CA THR A 157 -4.41 5.54 -11.50
C THR A 157 -5.69 5.12 -12.22
N ALA A 158 -6.48 4.25 -11.61
CA ALA A 158 -7.85 3.97 -12.03
C ALA A 158 -8.84 4.58 -11.02
N THR A 159 -9.86 5.29 -11.50
CA THR A 159 -10.81 6.00 -10.64
C THR A 159 -12.24 5.98 -11.17
N THR A 160 -13.19 5.97 -10.24
CA THR A 160 -14.64 6.14 -10.49
C THR A 160 -15.15 7.51 -10.05
N ALA A 161 -14.23 8.44 -9.79
CA ALA A 161 -14.52 9.84 -9.58
C ALA A 161 -15.24 10.47 -10.78
N THR A 162 -16.13 11.43 -10.52
CA THR A 162 -16.79 12.27 -11.52
C THR A 162 -15.88 13.38 -12.05
N GLY A 163 -14.74 13.66 -11.40
CA GLY A 163 -13.73 14.58 -11.90
C GLY A 163 -12.37 14.49 -11.20
N ILE A 164 -11.32 15.00 -11.84
CA ILE A 164 -9.95 15.14 -11.31
C ILE A 164 -9.63 16.64 -11.22
N GLY A 165 -9.16 17.12 -10.06
CA GLY A 165 -8.83 18.53 -9.86
C GLY A 165 -7.41 18.92 -10.28
N PHE A 166 -7.27 20.16 -10.75
CA PHE A 166 -6.04 20.85 -11.14
C PHE A 166 -6.09 22.28 -10.58
N GLY A 167 -5.49 22.51 -9.41
CA GLY A 167 -5.61 23.79 -8.70
C GLY A 167 -7.06 24.07 -8.28
N SER A 168 -7.68 25.10 -8.87
CA SER A 168 -9.10 25.45 -8.76
C SER A 168 -10.00 24.80 -9.80
N ASN A 169 -9.41 24.20 -10.84
CA ASN A 169 -10.13 23.71 -12.03
C ASN A 169 -10.36 22.20 -11.94
N SER A 170 -11.24 21.62 -12.76
CA SER A 170 -11.43 20.17 -12.80
C SER A 170 -11.61 19.63 -14.21
N PHE A 171 -11.00 18.47 -14.46
CA PHE A 171 -11.27 17.59 -15.58
C PHE A 171 -12.47 16.70 -15.22
N ASN A 172 -13.66 17.05 -15.71
CA ASN A 172 -14.90 16.35 -15.40
C ASN A 172 -15.15 15.17 -16.36
N ALA A 173 -15.71 14.07 -15.85
CA ALA A 173 -16.15 12.93 -16.64
C ALA A 173 -17.29 13.30 -17.60
N ILE A 174 -18.28 14.04 -17.10
CA ILE A 174 -19.49 14.44 -17.82
C ILE A 174 -19.42 15.96 -18.11
N GLY A 175 -19.97 16.38 -19.25
CA GLY A 175 -20.01 17.78 -19.67
C GLY A 175 -18.73 18.26 -20.38
N THR A 176 -18.61 19.58 -20.51
CA THR A 176 -17.50 20.28 -21.19
C THR A 176 -16.29 20.49 -20.27
N ASN A 177 -15.08 20.50 -20.83
CA ASN A 177 -13.84 20.80 -20.12
C ASN A 177 -13.03 21.89 -20.85
N THR A 178 -12.50 22.85 -20.10
CA THR A 178 -11.61 23.90 -20.63
C THR A 178 -10.16 23.44 -20.54
N TYR A 179 -9.76 22.54 -21.44
CA TYR A 179 -8.49 21.80 -21.39
C TYR A 179 -7.23 22.67 -21.15
N THR A 180 -7.16 23.84 -21.77
CA THR A 180 -6.05 24.80 -21.59
C THR A 180 -5.84 25.22 -20.13
N SER A 181 -6.90 25.27 -19.31
CA SER A 181 -6.85 25.65 -17.90
C SER A 181 -6.40 24.53 -16.93
N LEU A 182 -6.24 23.30 -17.43
CA LEU A 182 -5.92 22.12 -16.63
C LEU A 182 -4.39 21.89 -16.58
N THR A 183 -3.68 22.89 -16.08
CA THR A 183 -2.21 22.92 -15.96
C THR A 183 -1.70 22.37 -14.62
N GLY A 184 -0.43 21.95 -14.57
CA GLY A 184 0.19 21.38 -13.38
C GLY A 184 -0.20 19.91 -13.15
N THR A 185 -0.11 19.42 -11.91
CA THR A 185 -0.40 18.02 -11.56
C THR A 185 -1.83 17.82 -11.03
N PRO A 186 -2.46 16.66 -11.31
CA PRO A 186 -3.67 16.22 -10.61
C PRO A 186 -3.52 16.31 -9.09
N ASN A 187 -4.49 16.94 -8.41
CA ASN A 187 -4.40 17.23 -6.97
C ASN A 187 -5.62 16.77 -6.15
N SER A 188 -6.66 16.24 -6.78
CA SER A 188 -7.90 15.80 -6.11
C SER A 188 -8.76 14.94 -7.01
N PHE A 189 -9.70 14.20 -6.42
CA PHE A 189 -10.70 13.37 -7.10
C PHE A 189 -12.08 13.66 -6.50
N ALA A 190 -13.02 14.13 -7.31
CA ALA A 190 -14.38 14.47 -6.88
C ALA A 190 -15.35 13.31 -7.15
N PHE A 191 -16.14 12.92 -6.17
CA PHE A 191 -17.16 11.86 -6.26
C PHE A 191 -18.56 12.48 -6.18
N GLY A 192 -18.89 13.36 -7.12
CA GLY A 192 -20.11 14.20 -7.12
C GLY A 192 -21.43 13.50 -7.48
N ALA A 193 -21.45 12.17 -7.57
CA ALA A 193 -22.67 11.38 -7.76
C ALA A 193 -23.08 10.71 -6.44
N ASP A 194 -24.38 10.57 -6.18
CA ASP A 194 -24.92 9.98 -4.94
C ASP A 194 -24.40 8.55 -4.69
N ARG A 195 -24.13 7.82 -5.77
CA ARG A 195 -23.50 6.49 -5.77
C ARG A 195 -22.31 6.52 -6.73
N ALA A 196 -21.12 6.32 -6.18
CA ALA A 196 -19.90 6.13 -6.98
C ALA A 196 -19.81 4.69 -7.51
N GLY A 197 -19.32 4.51 -8.74
CA GLY A 197 -19.12 3.19 -9.35
C GLY A 197 -18.06 2.36 -8.63
N ALA A 198 -17.98 1.06 -8.94
CA ALA A 198 -17.00 0.17 -8.31
C ALA A 198 -15.77 -0.07 -9.19
N ILE A 199 -14.63 -0.39 -8.57
CA ILE A 199 -13.47 -0.99 -9.23
C ILE A 199 -13.40 -2.46 -8.83
N ILE A 200 -13.45 -3.36 -9.80
CA ILE A 200 -13.15 -4.78 -9.62
C ILE A 200 -11.83 -5.08 -10.34
N ASN A 201 -10.96 -5.85 -9.70
CA ASN A 201 -9.77 -6.42 -10.31
C ASN A 201 -9.67 -7.92 -10.03
N THR A 202 -9.47 -8.69 -11.09
CA THR A 202 -9.31 -10.16 -11.04
C THR A 202 -7.96 -10.63 -11.61
N ALA A 203 -7.11 -9.72 -12.08
CA ALA A 203 -5.75 -9.98 -12.55
C ALA A 203 -4.69 -9.47 -11.57
N ASP A 204 -3.46 -9.97 -11.71
CA ASP A 204 -2.32 -9.44 -10.97
C ASP A 204 -1.86 -8.12 -11.61
N LEU A 205 -2.20 -6.98 -10.98
CA LEU A 205 -1.87 -5.65 -11.50
C LEU A 205 -0.52 -5.18 -10.96
N ALA A 206 0.44 -4.97 -11.86
CA ALA A 206 1.79 -4.53 -11.53
C ALA A 206 2.18 -3.25 -12.28
N VAL A 207 2.86 -2.33 -11.60
CA VAL A 207 3.55 -1.18 -12.22
C VAL A 207 5.08 -1.37 -12.13
N LYS A 208 5.83 -0.56 -12.89
CA LYS A 208 7.31 -0.64 -12.92
C LYS A 208 7.93 -0.16 -11.61
N SER A 209 9.20 -0.51 -11.41
CA SER A 209 9.92 -0.15 -10.19
C SER A 209 9.96 1.36 -9.96
N GLY A 210 9.68 1.79 -8.72
CA GLY A 210 9.59 3.20 -8.32
C GLY A 210 8.32 3.91 -8.77
N GLN A 211 7.31 3.21 -9.30
CA GLN A 211 6.03 3.80 -9.74
C GLN A 211 4.88 3.45 -8.81
N ASN A 212 3.87 4.30 -8.76
CA ASN A 212 2.70 4.16 -7.90
C ASN A 212 1.52 3.50 -8.63
N LEU A 213 0.72 2.74 -7.88
CA LEU A 213 -0.51 2.10 -8.34
C LEU A 213 -1.69 2.55 -7.45
N THR A 214 -2.65 3.25 -8.03
CA THR A 214 -3.75 3.89 -7.29
C THR A 214 -5.12 3.44 -7.81
N LEU A 215 -5.98 2.91 -6.93
CA LEU A 215 -7.34 2.46 -7.23
C LEU A 215 -8.35 3.21 -6.35
N LEU A 216 -9.22 4.04 -6.94
CA LEU A 216 -10.17 4.90 -6.22
C LEU A 216 -11.63 4.62 -6.65
N GLY A 217 -12.32 3.82 -5.85
CA GLY A 217 -13.69 3.36 -6.13
C GLY A 217 -14.75 4.04 -5.25
N GLY A 218 -16.03 3.89 -5.61
CA GLY A 218 -17.12 3.83 -4.63
C GLY A 218 -17.12 2.55 -3.80
N THR A 219 -16.47 1.52 -4.32
CA THR A 219 -16.15 0.21 -3.69
C THR A 219 -14.97 -0.36 -4.47
N VAL A 220 -14.01 -1.01 -3.82
CA VAL A 220 -12.85 -1.60 -4.52
C VAL A 220 -12.64 -3.06 -4.12
N VAL A 221 -12.65 -3.97 -5.09
CA VAL A 221 -12.42 -5.41 -4.87
C VAL A 221 -11.30 -5.90 -5.78
N SER A 222 -10.16 -6.30 -5.22
CA SER A 222 -9.04 -6.91 -5.96
C SER A 222 -8.83 -8.35 -5.52
N THR A 223 -9.29 -9.31 -6.31
CA THR A 223 -8.99 -10.75 -6.11
C THR A 223 -7.77 -11.24 -6.90
N GLY A 224 -7.15 -10.37 -7.69
CA GLY A 224 -5.74 -10.48 -8.05
C GLY A 224 -4.84 -9.70 -7.07
N ASN A 225 -3.54 -9.97 -7.13
CA ASN A 225 -2.52 -9.29 -6.33
C ASN A 225 -2.23 -7.89 -6.90
N LEU A 226 -1.79 -6.97 -6.04
CA LEU A 226 -1.36 -5.63 -6.42
C LEU A 226 0.16 -5.49 -6.21
N SER A 227 0.89 -4.92 -7.18
CA SER A 227 2.35 -4.81 -7.13
C SER A 227 2.86 -3.44 -7.57
N ALA A 228 3.64 -2.78 -6.71
CA ALA A 228 4.33 -1.53 -6.99
C ALA A 228 5.76 -1.55 -6.38
N PRO A 229 6.70 -2.35 -6.94
CA PRO A 229 8.04 -2.49 -6.39
C PRO A 229 8.71 -1.13 -6.26
N GLY A 230 9.27 -0.78 -5.10
CA GLY A 230 9.93 0.53 -4.89
C GLY A 230 9.00 1.76 -4.86
N GLY A 231 7.73 1.63 -5.23
CA GLY A 231 6.71 2.69 -5.21
C GLY A 231 5.53 2.38 -4.28
N LYS A 232 4.43 3.11 -4.38
CA LYS A 232 3.29 3.06 -3.45
C LYS A 232 2.06 2.39 -4.05
N ILE A 233 1.40 1.53 -3.28
CA ILE A 233 0.02 1.09 -3.54
C ILE A 233 -0.94 1.97 -2.71
N THR A 234 -1.94 2.53 -3.38
CA THR A 234 -3.02 3.31 -2.75
C THR A 234 -4.37 2.72 -3.17
N VAL A 235 -5.19 2.27 -2.23
CA VAL A 235 -6.54 1.74 -2.51
C VAL A 235 -7.56 2.41 -1.61
N ALA A 236 -8.48 3.19 -2.17
CA ALA A 236 -9.53 3.83 -1.40
C ALA A 236 -10.92 3.56 -1.98
N SER A 237 -11.88 3.37 -1.07
CA SER A 237 -13.31 3.47 -1.37
C SER A 237 -13.84 4.78 -0.78
N VAL A 238 -14.70 5.47 -1.53
CA VAL A 238 -15.18 6.81 -1.21
C VAL A 238 -16.68 6.86 -1.49
N THR A 239 -17.52 7.18 -0.51
CA THR A 239 -18.97 7.33 -0.77
C THR A 239 -19.24 8.52 -1.68
N GLY A 240 -20.44 8.58 -2.26
CA GLY A 240 -20.89 9.72 -3.04
C GLY A 240 -20.90 11.04 -2.27
N THR A 241 -20.99 12.15 -3.01
CA THR A 241 -20.97 13.56 -2.56
C THR A 241 -19.64 14.10 -2.00
N ASN A 242 -18.58 13.28 -2.00
CA ASN A 242 -17.29 13.58 -1.36
C ASN A 242 -16.22 14.15 -2.30
N LEU A 243 -15.25 14.87 -1.72
CA LEU A 243 -13.98 15.21 -2.37
C LEU A 243 -12.82 14.44 -1.72
N VAL A 244 -11.91 13.91 -2.54
CA VAL A 244 -10.58 13.42 -2.12
C VAL A 244 -9.54 14.47 -2.47
N ARG A 245 -8.73 14.94 -1.51
CA ARG A 245 -7.55 15.77 -1.79
C ARG A 245 -6.27 14.93 -1.79
N VAL A 246 -5.33 15.26 -2.66
CA VAL A 246 -3.97 14.72 -2.68
C VAL A 246 -3.06 15.77 -2.04
N SER A 247 -2.89 15.67 -0.72
CA SER A 247 -2.12 16.62 0.08
C SER A 247 -0.62 16.28 0.05
N GLN A 248 0.12 16.94 -0.85
CA GLN A 248 1.54 16.71 -1.15
C GLN A 248 1.81 15.44 -1.97
N SER A 249 2.97 15.39 -2.63
CA SER A 249 3.42 14.23 -3.40
C SER A 249 3.59 13.00 -2.49
N ASP A 250 3.09 11.86 -2.99
CA ASP A 250 3.20 10.52 -2.38
C ASP A 250 2.44 10.25 -1.07
N SER A 251 1.60 11.16 -0.56
CA SER A 251 0.80 10.91 0.66
C SER A 251 -0.64 11.44 0.62
N LEU A 252 -1.62 10.62 1.00
CA LEU A 252 -3.02 11.06 1.21
C LEU A 252 -3.25 11.51 2.66
N LEU A 253 -2.30 12.27 3.21
CA LEU A 253 -2.30 12.75 4.61
C LEU A 253 -3.32 13.86 4.93
N SER A 254 -4.43 13.88 4.21
CA SER A 254 -5.75 14.21 4.73
C SER A 254 -6.79 13.84 3.67
N LEU A 255 -7.59 12.79 3.92
CA LEU A 255 -8.89 12.67 3.26
C LEU A 255 -9.81 13.74 3.85
N ASP A 256 -9.62 14.99 3.42
CA ASP A 256 -10.46 16.15 3.71
C ASP A 256 -11.79 15.99 2.97
N ILE A 257 -12.69 15.18 3.56
CA ILE A 257 -14.07 15.00 3.08
C ILE A 257 -14.86 16.29 3.33
N GLN A 258 -14.63 17.29 2.49
CA GLN A 258 -15.55 18.38 2.33
C GLN A 258 -16.76 17.86 1.53
N PRO A 259 -18.00 18.00 2.05
CA PRO A 259 -19.19 17.73 1.24
C PRO A 259 -19.19 18.70 0.06
N SER A 260 -19.18 18.16 -1.15
CA SER A 260 -19.04 19.01 -2.34
C SER A 260 -20.33 19.77 -2.59
N SER A 261 -20.26 21.12 -2.67
CA SER A 261 -21.36 21.96 -3.16
C SER A 261 -21.61 21.82 -4.67
N ALA A 262 -21.20 20.69 -5.27
CA ALA A 262 -21.48 20.35 -6.65
C ALA A 262 -22.99 20.22 -6.86
N THR A 263 -23.52 20.97 -7.82
CA THR A 263 -24.91 20.83 -8.25
C THR A 263 -25.15 19.40 -8.73
N SER A 264 -26.24 18.78 -8.25
CA SER A 264 -26.62 17.42 -8.59
C SER A 264 -26.75 17.26 -10.11
N SER A 265 -25.77 16.60 -10.73
CA SER A 265 -25.79 16.32 -12.16
C SER A 265 -26.84 15.25 -12.47
N PRO A 266 -27.80 15.48 -13.40
CA PRO A 266 -28.75 14.46 -13.83
C PRO A 266 -28.07 13.39 -14.72
N GLY A 267 -27.12 12.66 -14.13
CA GLY A 267 -26.47 11.50 -14.74
C GLY A 267 -27.15 10.21 -14.30
N THR A 268 -27.27 9.25 -15.22
CA THR A 268 -27.79 7.90 -14.93
C THR A 268 -27.04 7.28 -13.75
N ALA A 269 -27.78 6.76 -12.77
CA ALA A 269 -27.18 5.99 -11.67
C ALA A 269 -26.33 4.83 -12.24
N PRO A 270 -25.14 4.55 -11.68
CA PRO A 270 -24.30 3.47 -12.18
C PRO A 270 -25.05 2.14 -12.11
N ALA A 271 -24.96 1.35 -13.20
CA ALA A 271 -25.59 0.04 -13.31
C ALA A 271 -25.23 -0.83 -12.10
N SER A 272 -26.16 -1.65 -11.60
CA SER A 272 -25.86 -2.41 -10.38
C SER A 272 -24.80 -3.47 -10.69
N LEU A 273 -23.77 -3.49 -9.84
CA LEU A 273 -22.60 -4.34 -10.02
C LEU A 273 -22.97 -5.84 -10.21
N PRO A 274 -24.01 -6.40 -9.56
CA PRO A 274 -24.47 -7.77 -9.84
C PRO A 274 -25.01 -8.00 -11.24
N GLU A 275 -25.77 -7.07 -11.84
CA GLU A 275 -26.26 -7.18 -13.22
C GLU A 275 -25.09 -7.26 -14.21
N LEU A 276 -24.04 -6.48 -13.94
CA LEU A 276 -22.83 -6.44 -14.75
C LEU A 276 -22.00 -7.73 -14.70
N LEU A 277 -21.97 -8.44 -13.57
CA LEU A 277 -21.31 -9.76 -13.47
C LEU A 277 -22.19 -10.91 -13.97
N THR A 278 -23.50 -10.87 -13.74
CA THR A 278 -24.42 -11.93 -14.18
C THR A 278 -24.66 -11.90 -15.69
N GLY A 279 -24.69 -10.73 -16.32
CA GLY A 279 -24.89 -10.56 -17.76
C GLY A 279 -23.75 -11.09 -18.65
N ILE A 280 -22.58 -11.39 -18.09
CA ILE A 280 -21.39 -11.85 -18.84
C ILE A 280 -21.05 -13.34 -18.63
N GLY A 281 -21.83 -14.09 -17.84
CA GLY A 281 -21.64 -15.53 -17.63
C GLY A 281 -20.34 -15.95 -16.91
N GLN A 282 -19.52 -15.00 -16.47
CA GLN A 282 -18.21 -15.23 -15.85
C GLN A 282 -18.32 -15.58 -14.35
N THR A 283 -19.01 -16.68 -14.03
CA THR A 283 -19.20 -17.17 -12.65
C THR A 283 -17.93 -17.71 -11.98
N ASN A 284 -16.80 -17.72 -12.71
CA ASN A 284 -15.58 -18.43 -12.34
C ASN A 284 -14.40 -17.49 -12.00
N ALA A 285 -14.67 -16.22 -11.68
CA ALA A 285 -13.67 -15.35 -11.06
C ALA A 285 -13.33 -15.89 -9.65
N THR A 286 -12.10 -16.36 -9.45
CA THR A 286 -11.69 -17.26 -8.34
C THR A 286 -11.73 -16.69 -6.91
N GLY A 287 -12.39 -15.56 -6.70
CA GLY A 287 -12.71 -15.02 -5.38
C GLY A 287 -13.99 -14.16 -5.32
N ILE A 288 -14.77 -14.08 -6.41
CA ILE A 288 -15.99 -13.26 -6.49
C ILE A 288 -17.13 -14.08 -7.10
N SER A 289 -18.30 -14.05 -6.48
CA SER A 289 -19.52 -14.67 -6.99
C SER A 289 -20.73 -13.74 -6.76
N VAL A 290 -21.88 -14.08 -7.34
CA VAL A 290 -23.17 -13.43 -7.04
C VAL A 290 -24.08 -14.47 -6.40
N ASN A 291 -24.58 -14.17 -5.20
CA ASN A 291 -25.42 -15.12 -4.44
C ASN A 291 -26.85 -15.21 -5.00
N ALA A 292 -27.63 -16.17 -4.49
CA ALA A 292 -29.03 -16.38 -4.91
C ALA A 292 -29.98 -15.19 -4.65
N SER A 293 -29.55 -14.19 -3.88
CA SER A 293 -30.27 -12.92 -3.67
C SER A 293 -29.77 -11.76 -4.55
N GLY A 294 -28.90 -12.04 -5.53
CA GLY A 294 -28.36 -11.04 -6.44
C GLY A 294 -27.31 -10.12 -5.82
N GLN A 295 -26.67 -10.51 -4.71
CA GLN A 295 -25.63 -9.70 -4.06
C GLN A 295 -24.22 -10.18 -4.44
N LEU A 296 -23.28 -9.24 -4.58
CA LEU A 296 -21.87 -9.57 -4.81
C LEU A 296 -21.25 -10.15 -3.53
N VAL A 297 -20.52 -11.26 -3.67
CA VAL A 297 -20.00 -12.07 -2.57
C VAL A 297 -18.54 -12.45 -2.81
N LEU A 298 -17.72 -12.40 -1.76
CA LEU A 298 -16.34 -12.86 -1.74
C LEU A 298 -16.28 -14.36 -1.42
N THR A 299 -16.08 -15.19 -2.44
CA THR A 299 -15.97 -16.65 -2.31
C THR A 299 -14.81 -17.06 -1.39
N ALA A 300 -13.71 -16.28 -1.42
CA ALA A 300 -12.52 -16.49 -0.60
C ALA A 300 -12.62 -15.89 0.83
N SER A 301 -13.82 -15.47 1.27
CA SER A 301 -14.02 -14.82 2.58
C SER A 301 -15.35 -15.25 3.21
N ASN A 302 -15.56 -16.57 3.34
CA ASN A 302 -16.74 -17.20 3.96
C ASN A 302 -18.07 -16.72 3.36
N ASN A 303 -18.10 -16.48 2.04
CA ASN A 303 -19.22 -15.88 1.32
C ASN A 303 -19.70 -14.53 1.88
N ARG A 304 -18.79 -13.72 2.45
CA ARG A 304 -19.05 -12.32 2.83
C ARG A 304 -19.62 -11.53 1.65
N VAL A 305 -20.75 -10.86 1.88
CA VAL A 305 -21.32 -9.86 0.95
C VAL A 305 -20.43 -8.62 0.88
N VAL A 306 -20.22 -8.09 -0.32
CA VAL A 306 -19.53 -6.80 -0.54
C VAL A 306 -20.55 -5.67 -0.43
N ALA A 307 -20.36 -4.76 0.51
CA ALA A 307 -21.19 -3.58 0.70
C ALA A 307 -20.63 -2.35 -0.05
N ALA A 308 -21.47 -1.33 -0.24
CA ALA A 308 -21.01 -0.04 -0.75
C ALA A 308 -20.03 0.60 0.24
N GLY A 309 -18.91 1.12 -0.26
CA GLY A 309 -17.82 1.64 0.58
C GLY A 309 -16.87 0.58 1.14
N ASP A 310 -16.98 -0.69 0.74
CA ASP A 310 -15.99 -1.70 1.11
C ASP A 310 -14.68 -1.57 0.30
N VAL A 311 -13.58 -2.00 0.93
CA VAL A 311 -12.36 -2.41 0.23
C VAL A 311 -12.06 -3.88 0.54
N ALA A 312 -11.83 -4.68 -0.50
CA ALA A 312 -11.34 -6.05 -0.40
C ALA A 312 -10.11 -6.22 -1.30
N VAL A 313 -9.03 -6.80 -0.77
CA VAL A 313 -7.79 -7.10 -1.51
C VAL A 313 -7.32 -8.53 -1.22
N LYS A 314 -6.73 -9.20 -2.21
CA LYS A 314 -6.08 -10.51 -2.04
C LYS A 314 -4.69 -10.39 -1.44
N GLY A 315 -3.93 -9.39 -1.84
CA GLY A 315 -2.57 -9.16 -1.38
C GLY A 315 -1.94 -7.98 -2.10
N ALA A 316 -0.93 -7.37 -1.48
CA ALA A 316 -0.26 -6.20 -2.00
C ALA A 316 1.24 -6.26 -1.68
N SER A 317 2.09 -5.88 -2.63
CA SER A 317 3.55 -5.81 -2.47
C SER A 317 4.09 -4.48 -3.00
N ALA A 318 4.67 -3.65 -2.15
CA ALA A 318 5.10 -2.30 -2.49
C ALA A 318 6.24 -1.77 -1.61
N ARG A 319 6.75 -0.57 -1.90
CA ARG A 319 7.54 0.19 -0.91
C ARG A 319 6.67 0.72 0.23
N SER A 320 5.43 1.09 -0.04
CA SER A 320 4.45 1.48 1.00
C SER A 320 3.03 1.18 0.54
N ILE A 321 2.13 0.94 1.50
CA ILE A 321 0.75 0.54 1.26
C ILE A 321 -0.17 1.46 2.06
N GLU A 322 -1.12 2.11 1.38
CA GLU A 322 -2.17 2.90 2.01
C GLU A 322 -3.54 2.38 1.54
N ILE A 323 -4.40 1.95 2.48
CA ILE A 323 -5.73 1.42 2.18
C ILE A 323 -6.78 2.07 3.07
N GLN A 324 -7.84 2.60 2.47
CA GLN A 324 -8.91 3.33 3.17
C GLN A 324 -10.31 2.86 2.74
N ALA A 325 -11.02 2.23 3.67
CA ALA A 325 -12.40 1.79 3.50
C ALA A 325 -13.41 2.82 4.06
N ALA A 326 -14.41 3.20 3.28
CA ALA A 326 -15.52 4.04 3.75
C ALA A 326 -16.52 3.24 4.61
N ASN A 327 -16.54 1.91 4.45
CA ASN A 327 -17.21 0.93 5.30
C ASN A 327 -16.17 -0.05 5.90
N THR A 328 -16.02 -1.28 5.39
CA THR A 328 -15.12 -2.31 5.95
C THR A 328 -13.95 -2.65 5.04
N LEU A 329 -12.84 -3.12 5.62
CA LEU A 329 -11.62 -3.51 4.91
C LEU A 329 -11.36 -5.02 5.09
N ALA A 330 -11.15 -5.75 3.99
CA ALA A 330 -10.66 -7.14 4.01
C ALA A 330 -9.34 -7.28 3.22
N ALA A 331 -8.33 -7.94 3.80
CA ALA A 331 -7.18 -8.47 3.09
C ALA A 331 -7.10 -9.99 3.28
N SER A 332 -7.47 -10.76 2.26
CA SER A 332 -7.49 -12.24 2.31
C SER A 332 -6.10 -12.90 2.17
N GLY A 333 -5.05 -12.09 2.16
CA GLY A 333 -3.65 -12.48 2.06
C GLY A 333 -2.74 -11.35 2.52
N ASN A 334 -1.43 -11.54 2.36
CA ASN A 334 -0.44 -10.67 3.00
C ASN A 334 -0.39 -9.28 2.35
N LEU A 335 -0.25 -8.25 3.20
CA LEU A 335 0.14 -6.90 2.80
C LEU A 335 1.62 -6.72 3.15
N THR A 336 2.46 -6.57 2.14
CA THR A 336 3.93 -6.54 2.27
C THR A 336 4.49 -5.20 1.82
N SER A 337 5.08 -4.45 2.75
CA SER A 337 5.92 -3.28 2.47
C SER A 337 7.40 -3.64 2.60
N THR A 338 8.26 -3.11 1.72
CA THR A 338 9.69 -3.41 1.72
C THR A 338 10.57 -2.39 2.46
N GLN A 339 10.12 -1.13 2.59
CA GLN A 339 10.91 -0.03 3.19
C GLN A 339 10.05 1.13 3.77
N GLY A 340 8.75 0.94 3.99
CA GLY A 340 7.83 2.05 4.27
C GLY A 340 6.59 1.64 5.03
N ALA A 341 5.68 2.60 5.26
CA ALA A 341 4.52 2.33 6.10
C ALA A 341 3.48 1.41 5.44
N ILE A 342 2.75 0.67 6.28
CA ILE A 342 1.43 0.09 5.96
C ILE A 342 0.40 0.88 6.77
N VAL A 343 -0.50 1.59 6.09
CA VAL A 343 -1.55 2.40 6.71
C VAL A 343 -2.92 1.86 6.28
N LEU A 344 -3.68 1.33 7.23
CA LEU A 344 -5.02 0.78 7.04
C LEU A 344 -6.03 1.60 7.83
N GLN A 345 -7.07 2.07 7.16
CA GLN A 345 -8.17 2.80 7.79
C GLN A 345 -9.51 2.25 7.32
N ALA A 346 -10.47 2.14 8.23
CA ALA A 346 -11.85 1.79 7.91
C ALA A 346 -12.84 2.52 8.82
N SER A 347 -14.02 2.86 8.30
CA SER A 347 -15.12 3.32 9.16
C SER A 347 -15.62 2.22 10.09
N SER A 348 -15.68 0.98 9.59
CA SER A 348 -16.14 -0.22 10.29
C SER A 348 -14.99 -1.25 10.36
N ASP A 349 -15.30 -2.55 10.39
CA ASP A 349 -14.34 -3.63 10.64
C ASP A 349 -13.14 -3.68 9.66
N ILE A 350 -11.99 -4.08 10.20
CA ILE A 350 -10.78 -4.43 9.44
C ILE A 350 -10.46 -5.91 9.70
N SER A 351 -10.26 -6.69 8.64
CA SER A 351 -9.84 -8.10 8.69
C SER A 351 -8.66 -8.36 7.75
N THR A 352 -7.50 -8.81 8.22
CA THR A 352 -6.30 -9.02 7.37
C THR A 352 -5.50 -10.29 7.69
N LEU A 353 -5.04 -11.05 6.69
CA LEU A 353 -4.28 -12.29 6.95
C LEU A 353 -2.94 -12.04 7.67
N ALA A 354 -2.12 -11.11 7.15
CA ALA A 354 -0.87 -10.70 7.79
C ALA A 354 -0.40 -9.34 7.26
N LEU A 355 0.30 -8.58 8.12
CA LEU A 355 0.88 -7.28 7.81
C LEU A 355 2.40 -7.37 8.00
N ASN A 356 3.18 -7.21 6.93
CA ASN A 356 4.64 -7.28 6.99
C ASN A 356 5.28 -6.04 6.38
N SER A 357 5.94 -5.23 7.19
CA SER A 357 6.77 -4.09 6.81
C SER A 357 8.22 -4.26 7.24
N ASN A 358 8.64 -5.50 7.53
CA ASN A 358 10.00 -5.78 7.96
C ASN A 358 11.05 -5.39 6.92
N SER A 359 12.24 -5.03 7.38
CA SER A 359 13.34 -4.69 6.47
C SER A 359 14.68 -5.25 6.96
N THR A 360 15.48 -5.68 5.99
CA THR A 360 16.84 -6.20 6.20
C THR A 360 17.93 -5.21 5.74
N THR A 361 17.52 -4.05 5.20
CA THR A 361 18.42 -3.05 4.58
C THR A 361 18.05 -1.60 4.93
N ALA A 362 17.06 -1.40 5.79
CA ALA A 362 16.53 -0.09 6.20
C ALA A 362 15.79 -0.25 7.54
N ALA A 363 15.14 0.81 8.02
CA ALA A 363 14.22 0.71 9.14
C ALA A 363 13.05 -0.22 8.82
N GLY A 364 12.53 -0.90 9.84
CA GLY A 364 11.21 -1.51 9.74
C GLY A 364 10.16 -0.43 9.49
N GLY A 365 9.22 -0.68 8.59
CA GLY A 365 8.18 0.28 8.25
C GLY A 365 7.08 0.34 9.32
N ASN A 366 6.57 1.53 9.62
CA ASN A 366 5.50 1.66 10.62
C ASN A 366 4.19 1.02 10.13
N ILE A 367 3.48 0.31 11.01
CA ILE A 367 2.16 -0.28 10.72
C ILE A 367 1.10 0.46 11.54
N SER A 368 0.16 1.10 10.86
CA SER A 368 -0.95 1.83 11.47
C SER A 368 -2.28 1.26 11.01
N VAL A 369 -3.15 0.85 11.94
CA VAL A 369 -4.45 0.21 11.66
C VAL A 369 -5.54 0.88 12.50
N THR A 370 -6.53 1.50 11.85
CA THR A 370 -7.59 2.26 12.53
C THR A 370 -8.98 1.87 12.05
N SER A 371 -9.77 1.20 12.90
CA SER A 371 -11.20 0.99 12.72
C SER A 371 -12.00 2.01 13.55
N ARG A 372 -12.77 2.88 12.89
CA ARG A 372 -13.46 4.01 13.54
C ARG A 372 -14.67 3.59 14.39
N THR A 373 -15.38 2.52 14.02
CA THR A 373 -16.58 2.02 14.74
C THR A 373 -16.54 0.52 15.00
N GLY A 374 -15.73 -0.23 14.27
CA GLY A 374 -15.69 -1.69 14.29
C GLY A 374 -14.55 -2.29 15.12
N LYS A 375 -14.25 -3.55 14.82
CA LYS A 375 -13.10 -4.31 15.34
C LYS A 375 -11.93 -4.32 14.36
N VAL A 376 -10.75 -4.69 14.86
CA VAL A 376 -9.59 -5.08 14.05
C VAL A 376 -9.28 -6.55 14.33
N GLU A 377 -9.34 -7.38 13.29
CA GLU A 377 -8.91 -8.78 13.31
C GLU A 377 -7.75 -8.94 12.33
N THR A 378 -6.63 -9.48 12.80
CA THR A 378 -5.48 -9.76 11.93
C THR A 378 -4.72 -10.98 12.38
N GLY A 379 -4.05 -11.66 11.45
CA GLY A 379 -3.01 -12.60 11.80
C GLY A 379 -1.74 -11.87 12.25
N ASN A 380 -0.60 -12.28 11.72
CA ASN A 380 0.70 -11.83 12.23
C ASN A 380 1.08 -10.44 11.72
N ILE A 381 1.73 -9.67 12.58
CA ILE A 381 2.24 -8.32 12.32
C ILE A 381 3.76 -8.34 12.50
N ASN A 382 4.50 -7.90 11.49
CA ASN A 382 5.95 -7.77 11.57
C ASN A 382 6.41 -6.41 11.02
N ALA A 383 6.95 -5.58 11.91
CA ALA A 383 7.59 -4.30 11.62
C ALA A 383 9.08 -4.30 12.04
N GLY A 384 9.69 -5.48 12.18
CA GLY A 384 11.05 -5.65 12.65
C GLY A 384 12.14 -5.13 11.69
N SER A 385 13.36 -4.99 12.22
CA SER A 385 14.56 -4.59 11.46
C SER A 385 15.75 -5.49 11.78
N SER A 386 16.34 -6.10 10.75
CA SER A 386 17.66 -6.74 10.84
C SER A 386 18.79 -5.85 10.28
N ASP A 387 18.50 -4.58 9.98
CA ASP A 387 19.53 -3.65 9.52
C ASP A 387 20.43 -3.19 10.68
N LYS A 388 21.74 -3.07 10.38
CA LYS A 388 22.78 -2.69 11.35
C LYS A 388 22.75 -1.22 11.74
N THR A 389 22.04 -0.37 10.99
CA THR A 389 21.97 1.08 11.23
C THR A 389 20.61 1.56 11.71
N SER A 390 19.54 0.81 11.43
CA SER A 390 18.16 1.28 11.53
C SER A 390 17.31 0.56 12.60
N ASN A 391 16.48 1.33 13.29
CA ASN A 391 15.49 0.82 14.25
C ASN A 391 14.40 -0.03 13.56
N ALA A 392 13.66 -0.80 14.35
CA ALA A 392 12.37 -1.37 13.92
C ALA A 392 11.27 -0.29 13.86
N GLY A 393 10.20 -0.59 13.11
CA GLY A 393 9.06 0.30 12.92
C GLY A 393 8.01 0.19 14.03
N ASP A 394 7.28 1.27 14.25
CA ASP A 394 6.22 1.33 15.25
C ASP A 394 4.94 0.62 14.77
N VAL A 395 4.21 -0.05 15.66
CA VAL A 395 2.90 -0.66 15.42
C VAL A 395 1.84 0.05 16.24
N SER A 396 0.82 0.60 15.58
CA SER A 396 -0.31 1.28 16.21
C SER A 396 -1.63 0.71 15.72
N ILE A 397 -2.47 0.22 16.66
CA ILE A 397 -3.79 -0.33 16.36
C ILE A 397 -4.84 0.34 17.24
N ALA A 398 -5.84 0.94 16.60
CA ALA A 398 -7.01 1.52 17.25
C ALA A 398 -8.29 0.88 16.68
N ALA A 399 -9.16 0.40 17.57
CA ALA A 399 -10.48 -0.11 17.23
C ALA A 399 -11.52 0.44 18.21
N SER A 400 -12.71 0.82 17.74
CA SER A 400 -13.79 1.25 18.64
C SER A 400 -14.52 0.08 19.32
N SER A 401 -14.38 -1.15 18.81
CA SER A 401 -14.84 -2.37 19.48
C SER A 401 -13.66 -3.15 20.08
N SER A 402 -13.12 -4.17 19.40
CA SER A 402 -12.09 -5.09 19.89
C SER A 402 -10.88 -5.16 18.95
N ILE A 403 -9.75 -5.66 19.46
CA ILE A 403 -8.58 -6.03 18.67
C ILE A 403 -8.31 -7.52 18.88
N GLN A 404 -8.10 -8.27 17.79
CA GLN A 404 -7.51 -9.61 17.83
C GLN A 404 -6.32 -9.64 16.86
N THR A 405 -5.13 -10.01 17.33
CA THR A 405 -3.93 -10.19 16.48
C THR A 405 -3.31 -11.57 16.67
N GLY A 406 -2.55 -12.01 15.66
CA GLY A 406 -1.51 -13.01 15.82
C GLY A 406 -0.34 -12.50 16.68
N PHE A 407 0.90 -12.85 16.33
CA PHE A 407 2.06 -12.23 16.95
C PHE A 407 2.32 -10.81 16.42
N ILE A 408 2.87 -9.96 17.28
CA ILE A 408 3.38 -8.62 16.92
C ILE A 408 4.90 -8.61 17.16
N ASP A 409 5.67 -8.65 16.09
CA ASP A 409 7.13 -8.46 16.10
C ASP A 409 7.47 -7.05 15.61
N ALA A 410 8.02 -6.22 16.50
CA ALA A 410 8.61 -4.92 16.19
C ALA A 410 10.05 -4.88 16.76
N ASN A 411 10.77 -6.00 16.64
CA ASN A 411 12.10 -6.15 17.21
C ASN A 411 13.21 -5.66 16.28
N SER A 412 14.33 -5.20 16.84
CA SER A 412 15.53 -4.89 16.08
C SER A 412 16.72 -5.73 16.55
N GLU A 413 17.43 -6.36 15.61
CA GLU A 413 18.58 -7.22 15.93
C GLU A 413 19.83 -6.42 16.34
N GLU A 414 19.91 -5.15 15.94
CA GLU A 414 21.14 -4.33 16.02
C GLU A 414 20.90 -2.89 16.54
N LYS A 415 19.65 -2.45 16.69
CA LYS A 415 19.25 -1.09 17.10
C LYS A 415 18.07 -1.11 18.07
N LYS A 416 17.23 -0.07 18.11
CA LYS A 416 16.07 0.02 18.99
C LYS A 416 14.88 -0.76 18.41
N GLY A 417 14.16 -1.48 19.27
CA GLY A 417 12.83 -2.00 18.95
C GLY A 417 11.78 -0.89 18.76
N GLY A 418 10.78 -1.16 17.93
CA GLY A 418 9.67 -0.27 17.63
C GLY A 418 8.64 -0.22 18.76
N GLN A 419 7.93 0.89 18.88
CA GLN A 419 6.88 1.08 19.87
C GLN A 419 5.62 0.29 19.46
N VAL A 420 4.91 -0.30 20.41
CA VAL A 420 3.61 -0.97 20.16
C VAL A 420 2.51 -0.26 20.94
N THR A 421 1.47 0.20 20.26
CA THR A 421 0.29 0.86 20.87
C THR A 421 -1.00 0.17 20.44
N LEU A 422 -1.76 -0.37 21.39
CA LEU A 422 -3.03 -1.08 21.14
C LEU A 422 -4.16 -0.45 21.96
N LYS A 423 -5.23 0.00 21.31
CA LYS A 423 -6.38 0.66 21.97
C LYS A 423 -7.72 0.11 21.48
N ALA A 424 -8.53 -0.42 22.40
CA ALA A 424 -9.87 -0.92 22.13
C ALA A 424 -10.84 -0.64 23.29
N SER A 425 -12.10 -0.34 22.97
CA SER A 425 -13.15 -0.11 23.99
C SER A 425 -13.64 -1.40 24.66
N ASN A 426 -13.48 -2.55 24.01
CA ASN A 426 -13.82 -3.86 24.54
C ASN A 426 -12.54 -4.65 24.86
N ASP A 427 -12.40 -5.86 24.30
CA ASP A 427 -11.30 -6.77 24.57
C ASP A 427 -10.15 -6.57 23.57
N ILE A 428 -8.92 -6.78 24.03
CA ILE A 428 -7.72 -6.92 23.20
C ILE A 428 -7.16 -8.32 23.40
N GLU A 429 -6.98 -9.06 22.31
CA GLU A 429 -6.31 -10.37 22.30
C GLU A 429 -5.14 -10.35 21.30
N VAL A 430 -4.00 -10.89 21.72
CA VAL A 430 -2.78 -11.02 20.91
C VAL A 430 -2.16 -12.39 21.16
N THR A 431 -1.42 -12.97 20.20
CA THR A 431 -0.60 -14.16 20.52
C THR A 431 0.57 -13.76 21.44
N ARG A 432 1.37 -12.76 21.04
CA ARG A 432 2.56 -12.29 21.77
C ARG A 432 3.01 -10.92 21.23
N ILE A 433 3.76 -10.16 22.03
CA ILE A 433 4.34 -8.87 21.62
C ILE A 433 5.84 -8.86 21.90
N ASN A 434 6.64 -8.47 20.91
CA ASN A 434 8.09 -8.45 20.93
C ASN A 434 8.63 -7.12 20.38
N THR A 435 9.00 -6.21 21.27
CA THR A 435 9.62 -4.91 20.96
C THR A 435 11.08 -4.86 21.39
N GLN A 436 11.74 -6.03 21.47
CA GLN A 436 13.13 -6.10 21.89
C GLN A 436 14.06 -5.40 20.90
N GLY A 437 15.12 -4.77 21.41
CA GLY A 437 16.20 -4.22 20.60
C GLY A 437 17.57 -4.54 21.17
N ARG A 438 18.62 -4.35 20.39
CA ARG A 438 20.00 -4.51 20.89
C ARG A 438 20.45 -3.32 21.74
N THR A 439 20.18 -2.10 21.26
CA THR A 439 20.59 -0.88 21.96
C THR A 439 19.58 -0.45 23.02
N ALA A 440 18.29 -0.57 22.70
CA ALA A 440 17.17 -0.29 23.60
C ALA A 440 15.87 -0.98 23.15
N GLY A 441 14.96 -1.25 24.10
CA GLY A 441 13.62 -1.77 23.80
C GLY A 441 12.65 -0.68 23.31
N GLY A 442 11.56 -1.09 22.65
CA GLY A 442 10.43 -0.22 22.31
C GLY A 442 9.31 -0.31 23.34
N ASN A 443 8.68 0.80 23.69
CA ASN A 443 7.64 0.81 24.73
C ASN A 443 6.35 0.15 24.22
N ILE A 444 5.61 -0.49 25.13
CA ILE A 444 4.35 -1.19 24.85
C ILE A 444 3.23 -0.52 25.64
N ASN A 445 2.25 0.06 24.95
CA ASN A 445 1.12 0.78 25.53
C ASN A 445 -0.20 0.10 25.11
N ILE A 446 -0.89 -0.51 26.06
CA ILE A 446 -2.12 -1.28 25.84
C ILE A 446 -3.26 -0.64 26.64
N THR A 447 -4.42 -0.46 26.01
CA THR A 447 -5.64 0.04 26.67
C THR A 447 -6.85 -0.73 26.16
N ALA A 448 -7.31 -1.70 26.95
CA ALA A 448 -8.54 -2.45 26.72
C ALA A 448 -9.62 -1.99 27.70
N GLY A 449 -10.79 -1.59 27.21
CA GLY A 449 -11.92 -1.20 28.08
C GLY A 449 -12.56 -2.35 28.86
N ARG A 450 -12.23 -3.61 28.51
CA ARG A 450 -12.60 -4.83 29.24
C ARG A 450 -11.38 -5.70 29.57
N TYR A 451 -11.06 -6.68 28.73
CA TYR A 451 -9.98 -7.65 29.00
C TYR A 451 -8.79 -7.48 28.06
N PHE A 452 -7.58 -7.74 28.58
CA PHE A 452 -6.40 -7.96 27.75
C PHE A 452 -5.95 -9.42 27.87
N ARG A 453 -5.64 -10.06 26.74
CA ARG A 453 -5.18 -11.45 26.67
C ARG A 453 -3.95 -11.57 25.77
N ALA A 454 -2.83 -12.04 26.31
CA ALA A 454 -1.71 -12.55 25.51
C ALA A 454 -1.66 -14.08 25.62
N THR A 455 -2.04 -14.76 24.54
CA THR A 455 -2.42 -16.19 24.57
C THR A 455 -1.27 -17.17 24.32
N GLY A 456 -0.15 -16.70 23.78
CA GLY A 456 1.03 -17.51 23.47
C GLY A 456 2.32 -16.96 24.08
N THR A 457 3.42 -17.64 23.81
CA THR A 457 4.76 -17.33 24.36
C THR A 457 5.86 -17.47 23.32
N PHE A 458 7.00 -16.83 23.59
CA PHE A 458 8.27 -16.98 22.87
C PHE A 458 9.44 -16.92 23.86
N THR A 459 10.61 -17.37 23.44
CA THR A 459 11.82 -17.28 24.27
C THR A 459 12.31 -15.84 24.33
N CYS A 460 12.32 -15.24 25.51
CA CYS A 460 13.02 -13.99 25.80
C CYS A 460 13.79 -14.14 27.11
N LEU A 461 14.98 -13.56 27.24
CA LEU A 461 15.80 -13.60 28.47
C LEU A 461 15.93 -15.02 29.10
N ALA A 462 16.10 -16.05 28.26
CA ALA A 462 16.16 -17.47 28.64
C ALA A 462 14.90 -18.05 29.34
N GLN A 463 13.71 -17.46 29.14
CA GLN A 463 12.42 -17.89 29.70
C GLN A 463 11.26 -17.71 28.69
N ALA A 464 10.07 -18.20 29.04
CA ALA A 464 8.87 -18.11 28.20
C ALA A 464 8.08 -16.80 28.45
N CYS A 465 8.24 -15.83 27.56
CA CYS A 465 7.62 -14.50 27.63
C CYS A 465 6.39 -14.42 26.71
N SER A 466 5.33 -13.73 27.13
CA SER A 466 4.26 -13.29 26.20
C SER A 466 4.50 -11.87 25.70
N ILE A 467 5.17 -11.04 26.50
CA ILE A 467 5.43 -9.63 26.21
C ILE A 467 6.88 -9.32 26.59
N ALA A 468 7.68 -8.82 25.64
CA ALA A 468 9.05 -8.38 25.92
C ALA A 468 9.39 -7.04 25.25
N ALA A 469 9.81 -6.08 26.08
CA ALA A 469 10.41 -4.81 25.70
C ALA A 469 11.87 -4.70 26.20
N ALA A 470 12.54 -5.85 26.36
CA ALA A 470 13.91 -5.92 26.87
C ALA A 470 14.96 -5.47 25.84
N ALA A 471 16.16 -5.13 26.32
CA ALA A 471 17.31 -4.77 25.51
C ALA A 471 18.41 -5.85 25.60
N THR A 472 18.79 -6.46 24.47
CA THR A 472 19.76 -7.58 24.46
C THR A 472 21.19 -7.06 24.49
N GLY A 473 21.78 -7.02 25.69
CA GLY A 473 23.14 -6.49 25.93
C GLY A 473 23.15 -5.02 26.41
N SER A 474 22.02 -4.51 26.89
CA SER A 474 21.84 -3.14 27.37
C SER A 474 20.83 -3.12 28.53
N ALA A 475 20.88 -2.09 29.39
CA ALA A 475 19.88 -1.88 30.44
C ALA A 475 18.63 -1.12 29.93
N ASN A 476 18.69 -0.55 28.73
CA ASN A 476 17.73 0.42 28.21
C ASN A 476 16.47 -0.25 27.61
N GLY A 477 15.74 -1.05 28.38
CA GLY A 477 14.45 -1.58 27.94
C GLY A 477 13.41 -0.48 27.66
N GLY A 478 12.27 -0.86 27.09
CA GLY A 478 11.11 0.01 26.90
C GLY A 478 10.05 -0.20 27.97
N ASP A 479 9.34 0.85 28.37
CA ASP A 479 8.28 0.75 29.37
C ASP A 479 7.09 -0.08 28.87
N ILE A 480 6.44 -0.80 29.78
CA ILE A 480 5.26 -1.62 29.48
C ILE A 480 4.08 -1.14 30.33
N THR A 481 3.07 -0.56 29.69
CA THR A 481 1.82 -0.14 30.34
C THR A 481 0.64 -0.90 29.76
N ILE A 482 -0.10 -1.62 30.62
CA ILE A 482 -1.29 -2.40 30.27
C ILE A 482 -2.46 -1.88 31.12
N SER A 483 -3.39 -1.17 30.49
CA SER A 483 -4.65 -0.76 31.11
C SER A 483 -5.79 -1.69 30.72
N HIS A 484 -6.52 -2.23 31.70
CA HIS A 484 -7.64 -3.15 31.47
C HIS A 484 -8.83 -2.91 32.42
N GLY A 485 -10.05 -2.98 31.89
CA GLY A 485 -11.31 -2.79 32.65
C GLY A 485 -11.77 -3.98 33.49
N GLY A 486 -11.05 -5.11 33.48
CA GLY A 486 -11.49 -6.40 34.04
C GLY A 486 -11.96 -6.43 35.51
N GLN A 487 -11.67 -5.38 36.31
CA GLN A 487 -12.29 -5.19 37.64
C GLN A 487 -13.82 -5.08 37.58
N ALA A 488 -14.37 -4.43 36.55
CA ALA A 488 -15.82 -4.32 36.33
C ALA A 488 -16.52 -5.68 36.12
N SER A 489 -15.75 -6.76 35.98
CA SER A 489 -16.23 -8.14 35.87
C SER A 489 -15.52 -9.09 36.84
N ASN A 490 -14.97 -8.57 37.96
CA ASN A 490 -14.24 -9.31 38.99
C ASN A 490 -13.11 -10.23 38.45
N THR A 491 -12.55 -9.88 37.29
CA THR A 491 -11.63 -10.74 36.52
C THR A 491 -10.19 -10.26 36.71
N ILE A 492 -9.56 -10.82 37.74
CA ILE A 492 -8.14 -10.64 38.09
C ILE A 492 -7.23 -10.83 36.86
N PHE A 493 -6.22 -9.98 36.71
CA PHE A 493 -5.19 -10.13 35.67
C PHE A 493 -4.15 -11.19 36.08
N GLY A 494 -4.04 -12.28 35.32
CA GLY A 494 -3.05 -13.33 35.56
C GLY A 494 -1.75 -13.14 34.76
N VAL A 495 -0.62 -13.65 35.26
CA VAL A 495 0.64 -13.74 34.50
C VAL A 495 1.27 -15.12 34.69
N GLY A 496 1.85 -15.67 33.63
CA GLY A 496 2.42 -17.02 33.61
C GLY A 496 1.34 -18.10 33.73
N PRO A 497 1.61 -19.26 34.35
CA PRO A 497 0.63 -20.35 34.48
C PRO A 497 -0.63 -19.99 35.29
N ASN A 498 -0.63 -18.83 35.98
CA ASN A 498 -1.81 -18.26 36.63
C ASN A 498 -2.69 -17.42 35.69
N TYR A 499 -2.46 -17.46 34.37
CA TYR A 499 -3.36 -16.85 33.40
C TYR A 499 -4.75 -17.50 33.51
N LYS A 500 -5.71 -16.75 34.05
CA LYS A 500 -7.12 -17.11 33.89
C LYS A 500 -7.46 -16.85 32.42
N SER A 501 -8.13 -17.80 31.77
CA SER A 501 -8.40 -17.81 30.31
C SER A 501 -9.14 -16.59 29.75
N LEU A 502 -9.57 -15.66 30.62
CA LEU A 502 -10.33 -14.47 30.28
C LEU A 502 -9.50 -13.16 30.33
N ASN A 503 -8.41 -13.06 31.12
CA ASN A 503 -7.64 -11.81 31.28
C ASN A 503 -6.22 -12.08 31.85
N GLY A 504 -5.17 -11.65 31.14
CA GLY A 504 -3.77 -11.83 31.55
C GLY A 504 -2.80 -12.22 30.42
N THR A 505 -1.64 -12.75 30.79
CA THR A 505 -0.61 -13.24 29.87
C THR A 505 -0.19 -14.68 30.18
N ALA A 506 -0.15 -15.56 29.17
CA ALA A 506 0.17 -16.98 29.33
C ALA A 506 1.63 -17.24 29.80
N GLY A 507 2.56 -16.38 29.39
CA GLY A 507 3.95 -16.32 29.86
C GLY A 507 4.26 -15.03 30.59
N SER A 508 5.56 -14.80 30.83
CA SER A 508 6.06 -13.64 31.56
C SER A 508 5.94 -12.32 30.79
N ILE A 509 6.03 -11.22 31.54
CA ILE A 509 6.20 -9.85 31.01
C ILE A 509 7.62 -9.40 31.37
N ALA A 510 8.40 -8.93 30.38
CA ALA A 510 9.80 -8.57 30.56
C ALA A 510 10.16 -7.19 29.98
N THR A 511 10.85 -6.36 30.76
CA THR A 511 11.45 -5.08 30.36
C THR A 511 12.99 -5.16 30.48
N GLY A 512 13.69 -4.01 30.49
CA GLY A 512 15.08 -3.85 30.96
C GLY A 512 16.09 -4.81 30.32
N SER A 513 16.92 -5.43 31.15
CA SER A 513 17.89 -6.46 30.75
C SER A 513 17.48 -7.87 31.22
N ASP A 514 18.30 -8.85 30.87
CA ASP A 514 18.35 -10.24 31.38
C ASP A 514 18.19 -10.48 32.90
N LYS A 515 18.37 -9.48 33.76
CA LYS A 515 18.17 -9.66 35.21
C LYS A 515 16.70 -9.95 35.56
N LYS A 516 16.51 -10.87 36.52
CA LYS A 516 15.18 -11.28 37.04
C LYS A 516 14.33 -10.13 37.61
N GLU A 517 14.94 -9.02 38.04
CA GLU A 517 14.21 -7.84 38.52
C GLU A 517 13.37 -7.15 37.43
N ASN A 518 13.76 -7.29 36.15
CA ASN A 518 13.03 -6.73 35.01
C ASN A 518 11.82 -7.57 34.56
N VAL A 519 11.42 -8.58 35.34
CA VAL A 519 10.50 -9.63 34.91
C VAL A 519 9.34 -9.80 35.90
N ILE A 520 8.12 -9.88 35.37
CA ILE A 520 6.97 -10.47 36.07
C ILE A 520 6.81 -11.89 35.53
N ALA A 521 7.35 -12.87 36.25
CA ALA A 521 7.44 -14.26 35.78
C ALA A 521 6.10 -15.02 35.93
N SER A 522 5.42 -14.80 37.05
CA SER A 522 4.03 -15.24 37.26
C SER A 522 3.35 -14.36 38.32
N GLY A 523 2.02 -14.37 38.36
CA GLY A 523 1.29 -13.64 39.40
C GLY A 523 -0.22 -13.60 39.18
N SER A 524 -0.90 -12.92 40.10
CA SER A 524 -2.32 -12.57 40.02
C SER A 524 -2.48 -11.19 40.62
N PHE A 525 -3.03 -10.26 39.82
CA PHE A 525 -3.07 -8.84 40.14
C PHE A 525 -4.54 -8.39 40.27
N PRO A 526 -5.11 -8.43 41.50
CA PRO A 526 -6.48 -8.01 41.78
C PRO A 526 -6.62 -6.48 41.96
N SER A 527 -5.56 -5.72 41.70
CA SER A 527 -5.49 -4.26 41.72
C SER A 527 -4.40 -3.81 40.75
N SER A 528 -4.33 -2.51 40.47
CA SER A 528 -3.17 -1.92 39.78
C SER A 528 -1.85 -2.33 40.46
N LYS A 529 -0.84 -2.64 39.64
CA LYS A 529 0.51 -3.05 40.03
C LYS A 529 1.54 -2.26 39.21
N THR A 530 2.44 -1.60 39.93
CA THR A 530 3.65 -0.99 39.38
C THR A 530 4.89 -1.79 39.82
N GLN A 531 5.86 -1.90 38.92
CA GLN A 531 7.20 -2.44 39.16
C GLN A 531 8.20 -1.53 38.43
N ILE A 532 8.87 -0.67 39.20
CA ILE A 532 9.94 0.22 38.69
C ILE A 532 11.24 -0.58 38.69
N VAL A 533 11.94 -0.59 37.58
CA VAL A 533 13.21 -1.31 37.38
C VAL A 533 14.12 -0.42 36.54
N GLN A 534 14.79 0.51 37.23
CA GLN A 534 15.53 1.63 36.63
C GLN A 534 16.43 1.19 35.46
N PRO A 535 16.31 1.79 34.25
CA PRO A 535 15.59 3.02 33.93
C PRO A 535 14.11 2.85 33.52
N THR A 536 13.53 1.66 33.64
CA THR A 536 12.24 1.27 33.03
C THR A 536 11.13 0.99 34.06
N GLN A 537 9.89 0.81 33.59
CA GLN A 537 8.74 0.48 34.42
C GLN A 537 7.75 -0.48 33.76
N ILE A 538 7.24 -1.45 34.53
CA ILE A 538 6.05 -2.24 34.17
C ILE A 538 4.86 -1.73 35.00
N ASN A 539 3.78 -1.37 34.32
CA ASN A 539 2.52 -0.91 34.89
C ASN A 539 1.36 -1.79 34.37
N ILE A 540 0.72 -2.53 35.27
CA ILE A 540 -0.58 -3.15 35.03
C ILE A 540 -1.59 -2.28 35.76
N THR A 541 -2.49 -1.59 35.05
CA THR A 541 -3.46 -0.67 35.64
C THR A 541 -4.88 -1.18 35.44
N THR A 542 -5.65 -1.24 36.52
CA THR A 542 -7.07 -1.57 36.47
C THR A 542 -7.87 -0.29 36.21
N SER A 543 -8.38 -0.12 35.00
CA SER A 543 -9.24 1.02 34.68
C SER A 543 -10.65 0.79 35.26
N SER A 544 -10.95 1.43 36.38
CA SER A 544 -12.32 1.50 36.88
C SER A 544 -13.14 2.37 35.93
N THR A 545 -13.86 1.72 35.01
CA THR A 545 -14.89 2.37 34.20
C THR A 545 -16.08 2.73 35.10
N SER A 546 -15.94 3.86 35.80
CA SER A 546 -17.13 4.70 36.02
C SER A 546 -17.78 4.87 34.65
N PRO A 547 -19.08 4.58 34.49
CA PRO A 547 -19.72 4.68 33.19
C PRO A 547 -19.51 6.10 32.65
N THR A 548 -19.21 6.21 31.36
CA THR A 548 -19.27 7.49 30.65
C THR A 548 -20.57 8.17 31.05
N PRO A 549 -20.56 9.38 31.64
CA PRO A 549 -21.74 9.94 32.26
C PRO A 549 -22.86 9.96 31.23
N THR A 550 -23.99 9.33 31.57
CA THR A 550 -25.17 9.30 30.72
C THR A 550 -25.44 10.73 30.23
N PRO A 551 -25.50 10.99 28.92
CA PRO A 551 -25.77 12.32 28.42
C PRO A 551 -27.00 12.86 29.14
N ALA A 552 -26.84 13.99 29.85
CA ALA A 552 -27.91 14.53 30.68
C ALA A 552 -29.17 14.66 29.80
N PRO A 553 -30.34 14.18 30.29
CA PRO A 553 -31.52 14.01 29.45
C PRO A 553 -31.81 15.31 28.72
N THR A 554 -31.85 15.25 27.38
CA THR A 554 -31.99 16.42 26.52
C THR A 554 -33.15 17.27 27.03
N PRO A 555 -32.94 18.53 27.43
CA PRO A 555 -34.00 19.35 27.98
C PRO A 555 -35.20 19.38 27.03
N ALA A 556 -36.40 19.20 27.57
CA ALA A 556 -37.62 19.27 26.79
C ALA A 556 -37.65 20.60 26.01
N PRO A 557 -38.07 20.60 24.74
CA PRO A 557 -37.91 21.76 23.87
C PRO A 557 -38.60 22.98 24.47
N THR A 558 -37.81 24.01 24.80
CA THR A 558 -38.30 25.29 25.30
C THR A 558 -39.33 25.85 24.32
N PRO A 559 -40.53 26.25 24.76
CA PRO A 559 -41.51 26.89 23.89
C PRO A 559 -40.90 28.07 23.13
N ALA A 560 -41.25 28.20 21.85
CA ALA A 560 -40.68 29.24 20.99
C ALA A 560 -40.93 30.64 21.59
N PRO A 561 -39.91 31.50 21.70
CA PRO A 561 -40.07 32.81 22.32
C PRO A 561 -41.00 33.69 21.48
N THR A 562 -41.96 34.34 22.16
CA THR A 562 -42.86 35.32 21.54
C THR A 562 -42.04 36.43 20.86
N PRO A 563 -42.36 36.82 19.60
CA PRO A 563 -41.63 37.90 18.92
C PRO A 563 -41.63 39.21 19.73
N ALA A 564 -40.44 39.73 20.00
CA ALA A 564 -40.26 41.03 20.64
C ALA A 564 -40.71 42.17 19.70
N PRO A 565 -41.29 43.27 20.22
CA PRO A 565 -41.74 44.38 19.39
C PRO A 565 -40.56 45.08 18.69
N THR A 566 -40.76 45.45 17.43
CA THR A 566 -39.75 46.06 16.56
C THR A 566 -39.23 47.39 17.14
N PRO A 567 -37.91 47.54 17.39
CA PRO A 567 -37.33 48.81 17.80
C PRO A 567 -37.48 49.91 16.74
N ALA A 568 -37.68 51.14 17.18
CA ALA A 568 -37.73 52.32 16.30
C ALA A 568 -36.36 52.57 15.62
N PRO A 569 -36.33 53.13 14.39
CA PRO A 569 -35.10 53.31 13.63
C PRO A 569 -34.15 54.31 14.31
N THR A 570 -32.91 53.87 14.54
CA THR A 570 -31.84 54.71 15.10
C THR A 570 -31.40 55.80 14.09
N PRO A 571 -31.18 57.06 14.51
CA PRO A 571 -30.65 58.10 13.63
C PRO A 571 -29.30 57.74 12.99
N ALA A 572 -29.06 58.24 11.78
CA ALA A 572 -27.82 57.99 11.04
C ALA A 572 -26.58 58.57 11.77
N PRO A 573 -25.44 57.86 11.77
CA PRO A 573 -24.24 58.30 12.48
C PRO A 573 -23.57 59.51 11.79
N THR A 574 -23.14 60.48 12.60
CA THR A 574 -22.33 61.62 12.14
C THR A 574 -20.96 61.15 11.64
N PRO A 575 -20.45 61.65 10.49
CA PRO A 575 -19.10 61.31 10.02
C PRO A 575 -18.01 61.63 11.04
N ALA A 576 -17.10 60.69 11.28
CA ALA A 576 -15.94 60.88 12.14
C ALA A 576 -14.89 61.80 11.48
N PRO A 577 -14.14 62.62 12.24
CA PRO A 577 -13.12 63.50 11.69
C PRO A 577 -11.93 62.72 11.13
N THR A 578 -11.40 63.19 10.01
CA THR A 578 -10.26 62.58 9.29
C THR A 578 -8.99 62.55 10.18
N PRO A 579 -8.36 61.38 10.39
CA PRO A 579 -7.07 61.31 11.06
C PRO A 579 -5.97 62.08 10.33
N ALA A 580 -5.07 62.74 11.08
CA ALA A 580 -3.88 63.37 10.52
C ALA A 580 -2.92 62.32 9.93
N PRO A 581 -2.17 62.65 8.86
CA PRO A 581 -1.29 61.70 8.19
C PRO A 581 -0.16 61.22 9.11
N THR A 582 -0.02 59.90 9.23
CA THR A 582 1.05 59.27 10.01
C THR A 582 2.41 59.53 9.35
N PRO A 583 3.47 59.91 10.11
CA PRO A 583 4.82 60.02 9.57
C PRO A 583 5.30 58.70 8.94
N ALA A 584 6.06 58.80 7.84
CA ALA A 584 6.61 57.63 7.16
C ALA A 584 7.56 56.83 8.08
N PRO A 585 7.53 55.49 8.05
CA PRO A 585 8.38 54.68 8.92
C PRO A 585 9.85 54.82 8.56
N THR A 586 10.69 55.06 9.57
CA THR A 586 12.15 55.04 9.43
C THR A 586 12.60 53.65 8.94
N PRO A 587 13.44 53.55 7.89
CA PRO A 587 13.98 52.28 7.44
C PRO A 587 14.71 51.53 8.57
N ALA A 588 14.43 50.23 8.71
CA ALA A 588 15.15 49.38 9.64
C ALA A 588 16.64 49.29 9.25
N PRO A 589 17.59 49.24 10.21
CA PRO A 589 19.00 49.13 9.90
C PRO A 589 19.30 47.83 9.15
N THR A 590 19.98 47.93 8.02
CA THR A 590 20.38 46.80 7.18
C THR A 590 21.19 45.79 8.01
N PRO A 591 20.77 44.51 8.08
CA PRO A 591 21.59 43.47 8.69
C PRO A 591 22.98 43.42 8.04
N ALA A 592 24.04 43.32 8.85
CA ALA A 592 25.39 43.13 8.33
C ALA A 592 25.43 41.84 7.49
N PRO A 593 26.13 41.83 6.33
CA PRO A 593 26.12 40.70 5.43
C PRO A 593 26.67 39.46 6.14
N THR A 594 25.86 38.41 6.21
CA THR A 594 26.28 37.09 6.69
C THR A 594 27.49 36.64 5.85
N PRO A 595 28.62 36.25 6.46
CA PRO A 595 29.74 35.71 5.70
C PRO A 595 29.27 34.56 4.81
N ALA A 596 29.69 34.57 3.55
CA ALA A 596 29.32 33.51 2.62
C ALA A 596 29.77 32.15 3.18
N PRO A 597 28.91 31.11 3.12
CA PRO A 597 29.27 29.80 3.64
C PRO A 597 30.51 29.29 2.91
N THR A 598 31.54 28.93 3.68
CA THR A 598 32.75 28.32 3.12
C THR A 598 32.36 27.09 2.30
N PRO A 599 32.74 27.00 1.02
CA PRO A 599 32.41 25.84 0.21
C PRO A 599 32.86 24.55 0.89
N ALA A 600 31.95 23.58 1.00
CA ALA A 600 32.33 22.24 1.45
C ALA A 600 33.45 21.70 0.54
N PRO A 601 34.49 21.06 1.09
CA PRO A 601 35.62 20.60 0.29
C PRO A 601 35.12 19.63 -0.79
N THR A 602 35.41 19.95 -2.04
CA THR A 602 35.03 19.14 -3.20
C THR A 602 35.49 17.70 -2.99
N PRO A 603 34.58 16.70 -3.03
CA PRO A 603 34.99 15.30 -2.99
C PRO A 603 36.02 15.03 -4.08
N ALA A 604 37.13 14.35 -3.73
CA ALA A 604 38.15 13.99 -4.70
C ALA A 604 37.50 13.18 -5.84
N PRO A 605 37.84 13.44 -7.12
CA PRO A 605 37.19 12.79 -8.24
C PRO A 605 37.37 11.28 -8.14
N THR A 606 36.25 10.55 -8.16
CA THR A 606 36.26 9.08 -8.21
C THR A 606 37.10 8.63 -9.40
N PRO A 607 38.09 7.74 -9.22
CA PRO A 607 38.87 7.22 -10.33
C PRO A 607 37.95 6.65 -11.42
N ALA A 608 38.20 7.03 -12.67
CA ALA A 608 37.41 6.53 -13.79
C ALA A 608 37.47 4.99 -13.84
N PRO A 609 36.33 4.30 -14.09
CA PRO A 609 36.33 2.84 -14.14
C PRO A 609 37.27 2.35 -15.25
N THR A 610 38.17 1.45 -14.91
CA THR A 610 39.12 0.86 -15.85
C THR A 610 38.35 0.20 -17.00
N PRO A 611 38.61 0.58 -18.27
CA PRO A 611 37.95 -0.04 -19.41
C PRO A 611 38.19 -1.56 -19.42
N ALA A 612 37.13 -2.33 -19.66
CA ALA A 612 37.25 -3.76 -19.90
C ALA A 612 38.11 -4.01 -21.16
N PRO A 613 38.96 -5.06 -21.19
CA PRO A 613 39.86 -5.30 -22.31
C PRO A 613 39.08 -5.58 -23.60
N THR A 614 39.25 -4.71 -24.59
CA THR A 614 38.64 -4.85 -25.92
C THR A 614 39.11 -6.14 -26.60
N PRO A 615 38.22 -7.00 -27.14
CA PRO A 615 38.62 -8.12 -27.99
C PRO A 615 39.44 -7.65 -29.19
N ALA A 616 40.46 -8.44 -29.58
CA ALA A 616 41.40 -8.04 -30.62
C ALA A 616 40.71 -7.86 -31.99
N PRO A 617 40.96 -6.74 -32.71
CA PRO A 617 40.34 -6.48 -34.00
C PRO A 617 40.92 -7.36 -35.11
N THR A 618 40.06 -7.86 -35.99
CA THR A 618 40.46 -8.60 -37.19
C THR A 618 41.27 -7.71 -38.16
N PRO A 619 42.40 -8.18 -38.72
CA PRO A 619 43.21 -7.37 -39.64
C PRO A 619 42.45 -6.91 -40.90
N ALA A 620 42.59 -5.64 -41.26
CA ALA A 620 42.03 -5.05 -42.48
C ALA A 620 43.06 -5.05 -43.65
N PRO A 621 42.61 -5.10 -44.92
CA PRO A 621 43.52 -5.12 -46.07
C PRO A 621 44.33 -3.83 -46.27
N ALA A 622 45.51 -3.97 -46.88
CA ALA A 622 46.44 -2.85 -47.12
C ALA A 622 46.00 -1.95 -48.31
N PRO A 623 46.08 -0.60 -48.19
CA PRO A 623 45.84 0.34 -49.29
C PRO A 623 46.92 0.30 -50.39
N ALA A 624 46.54 0.66 -51.61
CA ALA A 624 47.44 0.73 -52.77
C ALA A 624 48.08 2.13 -52.98
N PRO A 625 49.19 2.27 -53.74
CA PRO A 625 49.91 3.54 -53.90
C PRO A 625 49.20 4.59 -54.75
N ALA A 626 49.53 5.87 -54.54
CA ALA A 626 48.96 7.01 -55.25
C ALA A 626 49.70 7.34 -56.58
N PRO A 627 49.00 7.74 -57.67
CA PRO A 627 49.61 8.18 -58.92
C PRO A 627 50.30 9.56 -58.85
N ALA A 628 51.16 9.84 -59.84
CA ALA A 628 51.97 11.08 -59.93
C ALA A 628 51.27 12.24 -60.68
N PRO A 629 51.70 13.51 -60.50
CA PRO A 629 51.09 14.69 -61.14
C PRO A 629 51.42 14.86 -62.64
N ALA A 630 50.58 15.60 -63.36
CA ALA A 630 50.75 15.92 -64.79
C ALA A 630 51.17 17.39 -65.06
N PRO A 631 51.73 17.73 -66.25
CA PRO A 631 52.34 19.05 -66.53
C PRO A 631 51.36 20.18 -66.89
N ALA A 632 51.88 21.42 -66.97
CA ALA A 632 51.10 22.66 -67.05
C ALA A 632 51.02 23.33 -68.46
N PRO A 633 49.98 24.15 -68.74
CA PRO A 633 49.92 25.11 -69.85
C PRO A 633 50.61 26.46 -69.56
N ALA A 634 50.77 27.31 -70.59
CA ALA A 634 51.59 28.54 -70.59
C ALA A 634 50.80 29.87 -70.82
N PRO A 635 51.40 31.07 -70.61
CA PRO A 635 50.65 32.34 -70.40
C PRO A 635 50.83 33.45 -71.49
N ALA A 636 49.99 34.51 -71.42
CA ALA A 636 50.16 35.83 -72.07
C ALA A 636 49.21 36.90 -71.42
N PRO A 637 49.29 38.21 -71.72
CA PRO A 637 50.40 39.13 -71.43
C PRO A 637 49.97 40.45 -70.70
N THR A 638 50.91 41.32 -70.35
CA THR A 638 50.71 42.63 -69.64
C THR A 638 50.73 43.85 -70.59
N PRO A 639 50.23 45.04 -70.21
CA PRO A 639 51.11 46.10 -69.62
C PRO A 639 50.44 47.10 -68.62
N ASN A 640 51.20 48.12 -68.18
CA ASN A 640 50.88 49.16 -67.16
C ASN A 640 51.13 50.59 -67.73
N PRO A 641 50.47 51.69 -67.27
CA PRO A 641 51.20 52.72 -66.49
C PRO A 641 50.38 53.61 -65.47
N PRO A 642 51.05 54.37 -64.55
CA PRO A 642 50.47 55.33 -63.57
C PRO A 642 50.73 56.84 -63.98
N PRO A 643 50.74 57.93 -63.14
CA PRO A 643 50.48 58.14 -61.68
C PRO A 643 49.78 59.48 -61.18
N ALA A 644 49.41 59.53 -59.88
CA ALA A 644 49.38 60.71 -58.93
C ALA A 644 48.34 61.88 -59.13
N PRO A 645 48.15 62.89 -58.20
CA PRO A 645 48.80 63.18 -56.90
C PRO A 645 47.94 63.71 -55.66
N ARG A 646 48.36 63.33 -54.43
CA ARG A 646 48.57 64.12 -53.16
C ARG A 646 47.54 65.14 -52.57
N ARG A 647 47.20 64.98 -51.26
CA ARG A 647 47.10 65.94 -50.09
C ARG A 647 46.12 65.39 -49.00
N THR A 648 46.15 65.64 -47.67
CA THR A 648 47.14 66.07 -46.62
C THR A 648 46.60 65.68 -45.21
N PRO A 649 47.41 65.58 -44.12
CA PRO A 649 47.00 64.94 -42.84
C PRO A 649 46.89 65.86 -41.58
N ALA A 650 46.07 65.47 -40.58
CA ALA A 650 46.14 65.77 -39.12
C ALA A 650 44.80 65.40 -38.41
N PRO A 651 44.70 65.31 -37.06
CA PRO A 651 45.65 64.82 -36.04
C PRO A 651 45.04 63.65 -35.18
N ALA A 652 45.74 63.17 -34.14
CA ALA A 652 45.32 62.02 -33.31
C ALA A 652 44.85 62.39 -31.88
N PRO A 653 43.91 61.62 -31.27
CA PRO A 653 43.50 61.77 -29.86
C PRO A 653 44.33 60.92 -28.87
N THR A 654 44.18 61.21 -27.57
CA THR A 654 45.05 60.79 -26.45
C THR A 654 44.71 59.41 -25.85
N PRO A 655 45.68 58.65 -25.27
CA PRO A 655 45.41 57.33 -24.68
C PRO A 655 44.58 57.34 -23.38
N ALA A 656 43.88 56.22 -23.13
CA ALA A 656 43.19 55.90 -21.88
C ALA A 656 44.11 55.13 -20.88
N PRO A 657 43.83 55.13 -19.56
CA PRO A 657 44.75 54.61 -18.55
C PRO A 657 44.83 53.07 -18.49
N VAL A 658 46.00 52.58 -18.04
CA VAL A 658 46.36 51.15 -17.98
C VAL A 658 45.83 50.50 -16.68
N PRO A 659 45.13 49.35 -16.73
CA PRO A 659 44.76 48.57 -15.54
C PRO A 659 45.97 47.98 -14.80
N ALA A 660 45.85 47.82 -13.47
CA ALA A 660 46.93 47.29 -12.63
C ALA A 660 47.21 45.78 -12.88
N PRO A 661 48.46 45.29 -12.69
CA PRO A 661 48.80 43.88 -12.87
C PRO A 661 48.06 42.94 -11.90
N ALA A 662 47.72 41.73 -12.38
CA ALA A 662 47.15 40.68 -11.55
C ALA A 662 48.21 40.02 -10.63
N PRO A 663 47.82 39.51 -9.44
CA PRO A 663 48.73 38.79 -8.55
C PRO A 663 49.31 37.51 -9.19
N ALA A 664 50.56 37.18 -8.84
CA ALA A 664 51.22 35.97 -9.31
C ALA A 664 50.64 34.69 -8.65
N PRO A 665 50.61 33.55 -9.36
CA PRO A 665 50.09 32.29 -8.83
C PRO A 665 50.99 31.71 -7.73
N THR A 666 50.37 31.10 -6.72
CA THR A 666 51.05 30.47 -5.58
C THR A 666 51.72 29.15 -6.00
N PRO A 667 52.94 28.82 -5.52
CA PRO A 667 53.59 27.54 -5.82
C PRO A 667 52.77 26.32 -5.37
N ALA A 668 52.84 25.23 -6.14
CA ALA A 668 52.13 23.99 -5.84
C ALA A 668 52.75 23.24 -4.64
N PRO A 669 51.94 22.58 -3.78
CA PRO A 669 52.46 21.73 -2.71
C PRO A 669 53.28 20.54 -3.21
N ALA A 670 54.27 20.12 -2.42
CA ALA A 670 55.10 18.96 -2.73
C ALA A 670 54.31 17.63 -2.65
N PRO A 671 54.65 16.59 -3.44
CA PRO A 671 54.00 15.29 -3.36
C PRO A 671 54.15 14.62 -1.98
N ALA A 672 53.11 13.93 -1.53
CA ALA A 672 53.13 13.15 -0.29
C ALA A 672 54.01 11.88 -0.43
N PRO A 673 54.61 11.37 0.66
CA PRO A 673 55.35 10.10 0.64
C PRO A 673 54.49 8.91 0.18
N ALA A 674 55.11 7.98 -0.54
CA ALA A 674 54.43 6.77 -1.01
C ALA A 674 54.00 5.86 0.17
N PRO A 675 52.81 5.23 0.12
CA PRO A 675 52.33 4.35 1.17
C PRO A 675 53.17 3.07 1.27
N THR A 676 53.48 2.65 2.50
CA THR A 676 54.17 1.39 2.79
C THR A 676 53.32 0.20 2.31
N PRO A 677 53.92 -0.83 1.67
CA PRO A 677 53.19 -2.03 1.26
C PRO A 677 52.45 -2.72 2.43
N ALA A 678 51.22 -3.14 2.18
CA ALA A 678 50.41 -3.87 3.16
C ALA A 678 51.03 -5.27 3.46
N PRO A 679 50.90 -5.78 4.69
CA PRO A 679 51.38 -7.12 5.03
C PRO A 679 50.62 -8.20 4.24
N VAL A 680 51.36 -9.22 3.78
CA VAL A 680 50.82 -10.33 3.00
C VAL A 680 49.79 -11.12 3.85
N PRO A 681 48.59 -11.40 3.33
CA PRO A 681 47.60 -12.23 4.04
C PRO A 681 48.16 -13.61 4.38
N ALA A 682 47.92 -14.08 5.61
CA ALA A 682 48.30 -15.43 6.01
C ALA A 682 47.55 -16.50 5.18
N PRO A 683 48.16 -17.67 4.91
CA PRO A 683 47.49 -18.76 4.20
C PRO A 683 46.18 -19.18 4.87
N ALA A 684 45.16 -19.46 4.05
CA ALA A 684 43.87 -19.91 4.55
C ALA A 684 43.98 -21.25 5.33
N PRO A 685 43.24 -21.44 6.43
CA PRO A 685 43.17 -22.72 7.12
C PRO A 685 42.73 -23.85 6.17
N ALA A 686 43.34 -25.02 6.32
CA ALA A 686 42.95 -26.20 5.55
C ALA A 686 41.48 -26.58 5.81
N PRO A 687 40.74 -27.07 4.78
CA PRO A 687 39.33 -27.41 4.93
C PRO A 687 39.14 -28.52 5.96
N THR A 688 38.20 -28.31 6.88
CA THR A 688 37.84 -29.27 7.92
C THR A 688 37.25 -30.54 7.28
N PRO A 689 37.64 -31.76 7.72
CA PRO A 689 37.05 -33.00 7.20
C PRO A 689 35.53 -33.02 7.32
N ALA A 690 34.85 -33.53 6.29
CA ALA A 690 33.39 -33.61 6.27
C ALA A 690 32.85 -34.52 7.40
N PRO A 691 31.70 -34.20 8.01
CA PRO A 691 31.07 -35.08 8.99
C PRO A 691 30.78 -36.47 8.40
N ALA A 692 31.00 -37.52 9.20
CA ALA A 692 30.67 -38.89 8.81
C ALA A 692 29.15 -39.04 8.57
N PRO A 693 28.72 -39.89 7.61
CA PRO A 693 27.30 -40.15 7.38
C PRO A 693 26.58 -40.64 8.64
N ALA A 694 25.36 -40.13 8.87
CA ALA A 694 24.53 -40.60 9.97
C ALA A 694 24.16 -42.09 9.81
N PRO A 695 24.09 -42.88 10.91
CA PRO A 695 23.62 -44.26 10.85
C PRO A 695 22.23 -44.37 10.23
N ALA A 696 22.01 -45.42 9.44
CA ALA A 696 20.70 -45.68 8.84
C ALA A 696 19.62 -45.96 9.92
N PRO A 697 18.36 -45.51 9.73
CA PRO A 697 17.28 -45.84 10.64
C PRO A 697 17.09 -47.35 10.80
N ALA A 698 16.83 -47.80 12.04
CA ALA A 698 16.53 -49.19 12.31
C ALA A 698 15.20 -49.62 11.62
N PRO A 699 15.08 -50.88 11.15
CA PRO A 699 13.85 -51.37 10.54
C PRO A 699 12.65 -51.25 11.49
N ALA A 700 11.50 -50.86 10.94
CA ALA A 700 10.25 -50.80 11.69
C ALA A 700 9.80 -52.22 12.12
N PRO A 701 9.21 -52.40 13.32
CA PRO A 701 8.64 -53.68 13.73
C PRO A 701 7.56 -54.19 12.77
N ALA A 702 7.51 -55.51 12.57
CA ALA A 702 6.51 -56.13 11.71
C ALA A 702 5.08 -55.98 12.29
N PRO A 703 4.04 -55.77 11.45
CA PRO A 703 2.66 -55.73 11.91
C PRO A 703 2.22 -57.05 12.56
N ALA A 704 1.48 -56.96 13.66
CA ALA A 704 0.90 -58.13 14.32
C ALA A 704 -0.25 -58.74 13.46
N PRO A 705 -0.46 -60.07 13.49
CA PRO A 705 -1.54 -60.72 12.75
C PRO A 705 -2.94 -60.25 13.19
N ALA A 706 -3.87 -60.15 12.24
CA ALA A 706 -5.27 -59.83 12.52
C ALA A 706 -6.02 -61.03 13.13
N PRO A 707 -6.90 -60.82 14.13
CA PRO A 707 -7.71 -61.89 14.71
C PRO A 707 -8.86 -62.34 13.79
N ALA A 708 -9.24 -63.61 13.87
CA ALA A 708 -10.32 -64.20 13.09
C ALA A 708 -11.73 -63.94 13.70
N PRO A 709 -12.81 -63.98 12.90
CA PRO A 709 -14.15 -63.56 13.35
C PRO A 709 -15.02 -64.70 13.93
N GLY A 710 -15.86 -64.37 14.91
CA GLY A 710 -16.94 -65.20 15.47
C GLY A 710 -16.74 -65.57 16.94
N GLN A 711 -17.76 -65.66 17.80
CA GLN A 711 -19.20 -65.40 17.63
C GLN A 711 -19.83 -64.79 18.91
N THR A 712 -21.11 -64.44 18.83
CA THR A 712 -22.01 -63.92 19.90
C THR A 712 -22.10 -64.79 21.15
N ILE A 713 -22.21 -64.17 22.34
CA ILE A 713 -23.32 -64.40 23.30
C ILE A 713 -23.67 -63.06 24.01
N THR A 714 -24.60 -63.06 24.98
CA THR A 714 -25.39 -61.90 25.45
C THR A 714 -24.94 -61.25 26.77
N GLU A 715 -25.50 -60.07 27.06
CA GLU A 715 -25.60 -59.46 28.41
C GLU A 715 -26.32 -60.40 29.42
N PRO A 716 -26.19 -60.23 30.76
CA PRO A 716 -26.83 -59.09 31.46
C PRO A 716 -26.11 -58.49 32.72
N SER A 717 -26.17 -57.16 32.82
CA SER A 717 -26.63 -56.34 33.98
C SER A 717 -26.10 -56.52 35.44
N VAL A 718 -25.63 -55.38 36.01
CA VAL A 718 -25.63 -54.89 37.43
C VAL A 718 -24.85 -55.63 38.55
N PRO A 719 -24.51 -54.98 39.71
CA PRO A 719 -24.61 -53.56 40.10
C PRO A 719 -23.28 -52.90 40.60
N VAL A 720 -23.34 -51.60 40.92
CA VAL A 720 -22.28 -50.80 41.59
C VAL A 720 -22.13 -51.10 43.08
N SER A 721 -20.90 -50.96 43.61
CA SER A 721 -20.63 -50.64 45.03
C SER A 721 -19.23 -50.02 45.25
N ASN A 722 -19.05 -49.38 46.41
CA ASN A 722 -17.93 -48.50 46.79
C ASN A 722 -16.83 -49.24 47.57
N LEU A 723 -15.59 -48.72 47.60
CA LEU A 723 -14.70 -48.50 48.78
C LEU A 723 -13.18 -48.51 48.46
N SER A 724 -12.45 -47.61 49.13
CA SER A 724 -10.99 -47.64 49.40
C SER A 724 -10.75 -48.17 50.84
N PRO A 725 -9.50 -48.47 51.34
CA PRO A 725 -8.16 -48.11 50.83
C PRO A 725 -7.05 -49.22 50.92
N ALA A 726 -5.79 -48.81 50.64
CA ALA A 726 -4.43 -49.31 51.00
C ALA A 726 -4.26 -50.56 51.93
N PRO A 727 -3.18 -51.40 51.79
CA PRO A 727 -1.78 -50.97 52.03
C PRO A 727 -0.64 -51.70 51.21
N THR A 728 0.54 -51.94 51.84
CA THR A 728 1.93 -51.81 51.30
C THR A 728 2.73 -53.13 51.08
N ILE A 729 4.01 -53.03 50.64
CA ILE A 729 5.15 -54.00 50.59
C ILE A 729 5.02 -55.15 49.51
N THR A 730 6.05 -55.78 48.87
CA THR A 730 7.50 -55.97 49.17
C THR A 730 8.41 -56.36 47.96
N GLN A 731 9.73 -56.05 48.04
CA GLN A 731 10.96 -56.71 47.50
C GLN A 731 11.23 -57.05 45.98
N ASN A 732 12.41 -56.59 45.50
CA ASN A 732 13.58 -57.24 44.81
C ASN A 732 13.44 -58.61 44.06
N PRO A 733 14.32 -58.98 43.05
CA PRO A 733 15.77 -58.71 42.97
C PRO A 733 16.41 -58.36 41.58
N ALA A 734 17.75 -58.18 41.55
CA ALA A 734 18.60 -57.84 40.38
C ALA A 734 19.44 -59.03 39.84
N PRO A 735 20.18 -58.88 38.71
CA PRO A 735 21.64 -58.61 38.73
C PRO A 735 22.08 -57.40 37.84
N ASN A 736 23.14 -56.62 38.13
CA ASN A 736 24.60 -56.84 37.84
C ASN A 736 24.90 -57.01 36.33
N SER A 737 25.81 -56.27 35.68
CA SER A 737 26.68 -55.10 36.03
C SER A 737 27.06 -54.35 34.71
N ASN A 738 28.06 -53.47 34.50
CA ASN A 738 29.26 -52.95 35.19
C ASN A 738 29.65 -51.58 34.51
N LEU A 739 30.70 -50.78 34.76
CA LEU A 739 31.89 -50.78 35.63
C LEU A 739 32.25 -49.31 36.03
N SER A 740 33.53 -48.92 36.06
CA SER A 740 34.09 -47.55 36.34
C SER A 740 35.54 -47.47 35.78
N PRO A 741 36.36 -46.38 35.89
CA PRO A 741 36.58 -45.39 36.99
C PRO A 741 36.34 -43.90 36.58
N ALA A 742 35.98 -42.94 37.45
CA ALA A 742 36.58 -42.38 38.69
C ALA A 742 37.69 -41.33 38.45
N PRO A 743 37.68 -40.22 39.22
CA PRO A 743 38.80 -39.96 40.15
C PRO A 743 38.37 -39.62 41.61
N THR A 744 39.36 -39.53 42.49
CA THR A 744 39.24 -39.63 43.96
C THR A 744 39.10 -38.28 44.69
N ILE A 745 38.43 -38.28 45.85
CA ILE A 745 38.45 -37.21 46.87
C ILE A 745 39.27 -37.66 48.09
N THR A 746 40.14 -36.80 48.62
CA THR A 746 40.92 -37.03 49.85
C THR A 746 40.19 -36.52 51.10
N GLN A 747 40.54 -37.03 52.28
CA GLN A 747 39.70 -36.93 53.49
C GLN A 747 39.87 -35.64 54.34
N ASN A 748 38.89 -35.45 55.23
CA ASN A 748 38.81 -34.52 56.36
C ASN A 748 39.96 -34.77 57.40
N PRO A 749 40.26 -33.84 58.31
CA PRO A 749 39.47 -33.77 59.56
C PRO A 749 39.18 -32.34 60.09
N ALA A 750 38.13 -32.23 60.90
CA ALA A 750 37.89 -31.08 61.78
C ALA A 750 38.76 -31.17 63.06
N PRO A 751 38.80 -30.15 63.95
CA PRO A 751 37.75 -30.10 64.98
C PRO A 751 37.41 -28.68 65.53
N ASN A 752 36.50 -28.72 66.52
CA ASN A 752 36.24 -27.76 67.60
C ASN A 752 35.30 -26.57 67.39
N SER A 753 34.56 -26.34 68.50
CA SER A 753 33.49 -25.38 68.73
C SER A 753 33.95 -24.19 69.54
N ASN A 754 33.41 -23.01 69.21
CA ASN A 754 32.65 -22.18 70.15
C ASN A 754 31.73 -21.23 69.38
#